data_AF-A0A937T310-F1
#
_entry.id   AF-A0A937T310-F1
#
_cell.length_a   1.000
_cell.length_b   1.000
_cell.length_c   1.000
_cell.angle_alpha   90.00
_cell.angle_beta   90.00
_cell.angle_gamma   90.00
#
_symmetry.space_group_name_H-M   'P 1'
#
loop_
_entity.id
_entity.type
_entity.pdbx_description
1 polymer ?
#
loop_
_entity_poly.entity_id
_entity_poly.type
_entity_poly.pdbx_seq_one_letter_code
_entity_poly.pdbx_strand_id
1 'polypeptide(L)'
;MMRNTSIAIIVAAITVVLPARAEDIVVDPPAEGNANNALESALAKAVPGDRVVLRAGEYRLAGPVPFPRGGEQGRPITLCAAPDEYVALLGSVRLTGWQKHQGNIWKVKHPQKLVKGLYEDSERLTHPRPNWGKREDPPVSELKAPGTWTQDAEWIYLWSRESDTPDNHRIEASQHHVMNVNQPWIRVAGLHMLFGQNVVCEITADHSEVVGCEIAHCSNSVDNSYNAYFSGCSHSAFRNCLIHDSFYWGDHGSNSHTMSTINCGDRGPNFVDRCEIFNGGLGIGTKGAVRELVVIGCHIYDQVNGISISGERSSGPGAGKADRGHYLIWRNRISDCAKGVWISSGKTHENRVWGNLIERCGAGFSMRNVGAVPDRPHLANNIFRSNDVAVYMVAGRDGTEKISTFVQSGFTSHNNLFSGNQVDWQSPLTWGRNLDLPLAKVQTFKDFNLEQGSLAAEPNLDQSGRSNAGCPCIGKGAEVPLPDYVEKPEAWHIGLGPRTEQENRPEPGLTLSIADSPASVGPREQVKLRAALENESSDKAVGLGDERDVILTFHFRYRGGHRDKQELYRCRVELPDRNLKPGERLDLTTLPGWKTPLNGNLGDPFHLRIDTDQWRRGCRLRATARLVGRSEETSEALQNLTDLIRSKEVLPVELQTQ
;
A
#
# COMPACT_ATOMS: atom_id res chain seq x y z
N MET A 1 67.16 -62.78 0.34
CA MET A 1 66.80 -61.36 0.15
C MET A 1 65.28 -61.25 0.17
N MET A 2 64.69 -60.89 1.32
CA MET A 2 63.25 -60.58 1.42
C MET A 2 63.10 -59.06 1.50
N ARG A 3 62.33 -58.48 0.57
CA ARG A 3 61.99 -57.05 0.57
C ARG A 3 60.73 -56.84 1.41
N ASN A 4 60.84 -56.03 2.46
CA ASN A 4 59.71 -55.53 3.23
C ASN A 4 59.02 -54.41 2.46
N THR A 5 57.74 -54.59 2.17
CA THR A 5 56.87 -53.57 1.57
C THR A 5 56.12 -52.86 2.69
N SER A 6 56.48 -51.61 2.98
CA SER A 6 55.75 -50.77 3.94
C SER A 6 54.51 -50.18 3.28
N ILE A 7 53.33 -50.48 3.83
CA ILE A 7 52.05 -49.86 3.44
C ILE A 7 51.90 -48.55 4.22
N ALA A 8 51.85 -47.42 3.51
CA ALA A 8 51.54 -46.13 4.09
C ALA A 8 50.01 -45.99 4.23
N ILE A 9 49.52 -45.94 5.47
CA ILE A 9 48.12 -45.66 5.79
C ILE A 9 47.96 -44.12 5.78
N ILE A 10 47.26 -43.59 4.77
CA ILE A 10 46.83 -42.19 4.75
C ILE A 10 45.58 -42.08 5.60
N VAL A 11 45.71 -41.47 6.78
CA VAL A 11 44.57 -41.09 7.63
C VAL A 11 44.02 -39.77 7.08
N ALA A 12 42.92 -39.85 6.32
CA ALA A 12 42.15 -38.66 5.95
C ALA A 12 41.42 -38.14 7.20
N ALA A 13 41.85 -36.99 7.72
CA ALA A 13 41.12 -36.29 8.77
C ALA A 13 39.80 -35.76 8.18
N ILE A 14 38.70 -36.43 8.47
CA ILE A 14 37.35 -35.93 8.16
C ILE A 14 37.06 -34.82 9.18
N THR A 15 37.31 -33.58 8.80
CA THR A 15 36.89 -32.41 9.57
C THR A 15 35.37 -32.30 9.44
N VAL A 16 34.64 -32.77 10.45
CA VAL A 16 33.19 -32.57 10.54
C VAL A 16 32.97 -31.07 10.83
N VAL A 17 32.67 -30.30 9.78
CA VAL A 17 32.21 -28.92 9.93
C VAL A 17 30.79 -28.99 10.50
N LEU A 18 30.66 -28.82 11.82
CA LEU A 18 29.35 -28.63 12.43
C LEU A 18 28.78 -27.32 11.87
N PRO A 19 27.53 -27.30 11.38
CA PRO A 19 26.91 -26.06 10.93
C PRO A 19 26.89 -25.08 12.10
N ALA A 20 27.44 -23.88 11.87
CA ALA A 20 27.36 -22.80 12.85
C ALA A 20 25.88 -22.55 13.16
N ARG A 21 25.55 -22.54 14.46
CA ARG A 21 24.18 -22.28 14.92
C ARG A 21 23.85 -20.81 14.64
N ALA A 22 22.65 -20.55 14.14
CA ALA A 22 22.08 -19.22 14.12
C ALA A 22 21.94 -18.71 15.56
N GLU A 23 22.51 -17.54 15.86
CA GLU A 23 22.40 -16.89 17.17
C GLU A 23 21.32 -15.78 17.14
N ASP A 24 20.54 -15.67 18.22
CA ASP A 24 19.60 -14.57 18.44
C ASP A 24 20.29 -13.47 19.25
N ILE A 25 20.50 -12.30 18.64
CA ILE A 25 21.03 -11.08 19.26
C ILE A 25 19.85 -10.19 19.63
N VAL A 26 19.48 -10.18 20.91
CA VAL A 26 18.33 -9.43 21.41
C VAL A 26 18.67 -7.96 21.64
N VAL A 27 17.79 -7.05 21.23
CA VAL A 27 17.92 -5.60 21.44
C VAL A 27 16.63 -5.06 22.03
N ASP A 28 16.72 -4.44 23.21
CA ASP A 28 15.62 -3.71 23.83
C ASP A 28 15.52 -2.27 23.28
N PRO A 29 14.33 -1.65 23.27
CA PRO A 29 14.21 -0.24 22.93
C PRO A 29 14.95 0.61 23.97
N PRO A 30 15.61 1.71 23.58
CA PRO A 30 16.19 2.63 24.54
C PRO A 30 15.09 3.29 25.37
N ALA A 31 15.35 3.55 26.66
CA ALA A 31 14.37 4.20 27.54
C ALA A 31 13.96 5.59 27.03
N GLU A 32 14.91 6.35 26.49
CA GLU A 32 14.68 7.62 25.80
C GLU A 32 15.68 7.78 24.65
N GLY A 33 15.29 8.52 23.61
CA GLY A 33 16.21 8.99 22.57
C GLY A 33 16.40 8.03 21.39
N ASN A 34 17.60 8.09 20.78
CA ASN A 34 17.90 7.47 19.49
C ASN A 34 18.38 6.01 19.64
N ALA A 35 17.79 5.10 18.87
CA ALA A 35 18.10 3.67 18.82
C ALA A 35 19.26 3.28 17.87
N ASN A 36 19.76 4.17 17.01
CA ASN A 36 20.77 3.83 15.99
C ASN A 36 21.98 3.09 16.57
N ASN A 37 22.57 3.56 17.67
CA ASN A 37 23.77 2.94 18.26
C ASN A 37 23.55 1.50 18.71
N ALA A 38 22.39 1.21 19.31
CA ALA A 38 22.06 -0.14 19.78
C ALA A 38 21.87 -1.10 18.59
N LEU A 39 21.14 -0.65 17.57
CA LEU A 39 20.91 -1.41 16.34
C LEU A 39 22.22 -1.65 15.57
N GLU A 40 23.05 -0.62 15.39
CA GLU A 40 24.35 -0.73 14.73
C GLU A 40 25.28 -1.69 15.47
N SER A 41 25.32 -1.63 16.81
CA SER A 41 26.13 -2.56 17.62
C SER A 41 25.68 -4.01 17.45
N ALA A 42 24.37 -4.26 17.43
CA ALA A 42 23.82 -5.60 17.22
C ALA A 42 24.08 -6.13 15.80
N LEU A 43 23.81 -5.31 14.77
CA LEU A 43 24.03 -5.67 13.37
C LEU A 43 25.51 -5.87 13.02
N ALA A 44 26.42 -5.17 13.69
CA ALA A 44 27.86 -5.37 13.51
C ALA A 44 28.36 -6.72 14.06
N LYS A 45 27.67 -7.28 15.06
CA LYS A 45 27.97 -8.59 15.63
C LYS A 45 27.43 -9.73 14.79
N ALA A 46 26.27 -9.54 14.18
CA ALA A 46 25.60 -10.57 13.37
C ALA A 46 26.49 -11.09 12.24
N VAL A 47 26.46 -12.40 12.01
CA VAL A 47 27.08 -13.10 10.89
C VAL A 47 26.02 -13.87 10.08
N PRO A 48 26.33 -14.38 8.87
CA PRO A 48 25.35 -15.10 8.05
C PRO A 48 24.60 -16.21 8.80
N GLY A 49 23.28 -16.11 8.85
CA GLY A 49 22.38 -17.02 9.57
C GLY A 49 21.84 -16.48 10.89
N ASP A 50 22.45 -15.44 11.46
CA ASP A 50 22.02 -14.86 12.74
C ASP A 50 20.74 -14.02 12.62
N ARG A 51 20.10 -13.81 13.76
CA ARG A 51 18.91 -12.98 13.91
C ARG A 51 19.17 -11.87 14.93
N VAL A 52 18.95 -10.62 14.54
CA VAL A 52 18.81 -9.49 15.46
C VAL A 52 17.33 -9.36 15.80
N VAL A 53 16.98 -9.65 17.06
CA VAL A 53 15.59 -9.73 17.54
C VAL A 53 15.28 -8.50 18.39
N LEU A 54 14.37 -7.66 17.92
CA LEU A 54 13.94 -6.44 18.60
C LEU A 54 12.78 -6.75 19.55
N ARG A 55 12.85 -6.24 20.78
CA ARG A 55 11.75 -6.32 21.74
C ARG A 55 10.71 -5.22 21.53
N ALA A 56 9.50 -5.43 22.04
CA ALA A 56 8.36 -4.54 21.91
C ALA A 56 8.71 -3.10 22.32
N GLY A 57 8.30 -2.13 21.51
CA GLY A 57 8.47 -0.73 21.79
C GLY A 57 8.89 0.12 20.60
N GLU A 58 9.21 1.38 20.89
CA GLU A 58 9.57 2.38 19.89
C GLU A 58 11.09 2.56 19.80
N TYR A 59 11.60 2.47 18.58
CA TYR A 59 13.00 2.71 18.24
C TYR A 59 13.05 3.95 17.35
N ARG A 60 13.29 5.12 17.97
CA ARG A 60 13.42 6.38 17.24
C ARG A 60 14.79 6.48 16.58
N LEU A 61 14.81 6.94 15.33
CA LEU A 61 16.02 6.93 14.51
C LEU A 61 16.45 8.35 14.12
N ALA A 62 17.75 8.61 14.18
CA ALA A 62 18.37 9.80 13.58
C ALA A 62 18.90 9.54 12.15
N GLY A 63 18.69 8.35 11.60
CA GLY A 63 19.09 7.95 10.26
C GLY A 63 18.64 6.53 9.92
N PRO A 64 18.70 6.14 8.63
CA PRO A 64 18.29 4.81 8.23
C PRO A 64 19.15 3.75 8.91
N VAL A 65 18.55 2.63 9.31
CA VAL A 65 19.28 1.45 9.80
C VAL A 65 20.06 0.84 8.62
N PRO A 66 21.41 0.83 8.65
CA PRO A 66 22.22 0.21 7.61
C PRO A 66 22.71 -1.18 8.05
N PHE A 67 23.00 -2.05 7.07
CA PHE A 67 23.65 -3.33 7.32
C PHE A 67 25.16 -3.20 7.06
N PRO A 68 26.03 -3.47 8.06
CA PRO A 68 27.47 -3.38 7.88
C PRO A 68 28.05 -4.54 7.05
N ARG A 69 27.29 -5.63 6.86
CA ARG A 69 27.65 -6.79 6.03
C ARG A 69 26.40 -7.54 5.55
N GLY A 70 26.56 -8.36 4.52
CA GLY A 70 25.51 -9.24 4.00
C GLY A 70 25.50 -10.63 4.62
N GLY A 71 24.42 -11.36 4.36
CA GLY A 71 24.33 -12.80 4.63
C GLY A 71 24.93 -13.64 3.50
N GLU A 72 24.55 -14.91 3.46
CA GLU A 72 24.88 -15.86 2.40
C GLU A 72 23.61 -16.54 1.87
N GLN A 73 23.71 -17.19 0.71
CA GLN A 73 22.61 -17.99 0.17
C GLN A 73 22.15 -19.04 1.19
N GLY A 74 20.88 -19.02 1.57
CA GLY A 74 20.30 -19.91 2.59
C GLY A 74 20.66 -19.57 4.03
N ARG A 75 21.49 -18.53 4.26
CA ARG A 75 21.89 -18.04 5.59
C ARG A 75 21.82 -16.51 5.64
N PRO A 76 20.63 -15.90 5.47
CA PRO A 76 20.50 -14.46 5.53
C PRO A 76 20.80 -13.95 6.95
N ILE A 77 21.26 -12.71 7.06
CA ILE A 77 21.20 -11.98 8.34
C ILE A 77 19.77 -11.45 8.47
N THR A 78 19.10 -11.74 9.58
CA THR A 78 17.71 -11.36 9.79
C THR A 78 17.58 -10.27 10.85
N LEU A 79 16.92 -9.15 10.55
CA LEU A 79 16.44 -8.19 11.54
C LEU A 79 14.93 -8.36 11.71
N CYS A 80 14.46 -8.69 12.90
CA CYS A 80 13.05 -9.00 13.12
C CYS A 80 12.52 -8.54 14.47
N ALA A 81 11.21 -8.35 14.56
CA ALA A 81 10.53 -8.29 15.85
C ALA A 81 10.62 -9.64 16.56
N ALA A 82 10.62 -9.61 17.89
CA ALA A 82 10.30 -10.78 18.68
C ALA A 82 8.88 -11.30 18.34
N PRO A 83 8.63 -12.61 18.47
CA PRO A 83 7.32 -13.17 18.16
C PRO A 83 6.19 -12.48 18.93
N ASP A 84 5.12 -12.14 18.22
CA ASP A 84 3.90 -11.49 18.76
C ASP A 84 4.14 -10.11 19.44
N GLU A 85 5.29 -9.49 19.23
CA GLU A 85 5.65 -8.18 19.80
C GLU A 85 5.52 -7.05 18.77
N TYR A 86 4.91 -5.93 19.19
CA TYR A 86 4.81 -4.71 18.38
C TYR A 86 6.11 -3.90 18.44
N VAL A 87 6.84 -3.86 17.33
CA VAL A 87 8.11 -3.13 17.20
C VAL A 87 8.01 -2.05 16.16
N ALA A 88 8.15 -0.79 16.60
CA ALA A 88 8.07 0.37 15.72
C ALA A 88 9.43 1.05 15.52
N LEU A 89 9.91 1.08 14.28
CA LEU A 89 11.05 1.89 13.87
C LEU A 89 10.54 3.24 13.33
N LEU A 90 10.90 4.34 14.01
CA LEU A 90 10.33 5.66 13.75
C LEU A 90 11.36 6.61 13.12
N GLY A 91 11.06 7.10 11.90
CA GLY A 91 11.85 8.14 11.21
C GLY A 91 11.48 9.57 11.60
N SER A 92 10.75 9.75 12.70
CA SER A 92 10.20 11.02 13.16
C SER A 92 10.68 11.42 14.56
N VAL A 93 10.48 12.70 14.86
CA VAL A 93 10.56 13.23 16.21
C VAL A 93 9.17 13.57 16.72
N ARG A 94 8.93 13.32 18.01
CA ARG A 94 7.71 13.75 18.68
C ARG A 94 7.81 15.25 18.99
N LEU A 95 6.77 16.01 18.65
CA LEU A 95 6.67 17.42 18.97
C LEU A 95 5.82 17.63 20.23
N THR A 96 6.34 18.36 21.20
CA THR A 96 5.69 18.67 22.48
C THR A 96 5.96 20.12 22.88
N GLY A 97 5.24 20.64 23.87
CA GLY A 97 5.43 21.98 24.41
C GLY A 97 4.84 23.05 23.49
N TRP A 98 3.62 22.79 23.02
CA TRP A 98 2.93 23.66 22.08
C TRP A 98 2.49 24.96 22.76
N GLN A 99 2.66 26.07 22.05
CA GLN A 99 2.28 27.40 22.51
C GLN A 99 1.10 27.90 21.70
N LYS A 100 0.10 28.46 22.38
CA LYS A 100 -1.03 29.07 21.68
C LYS A 100 -0.55 30.23 20.82
N HIS A 101 -0.87 30.21 19.53
CA HIS A 101 -0.53 31.29 18.60
C HIS A 101 -1.70 32.27 18.46
N GLN A 102 -2.80 31.83 17.84
CA GLN A 102 -4.01 32.63 17.66
C GLN A 102 -5.22 31.71 17.41
N GLY A 103 -6.37 32.01 18.02
CA GLY A 103 -7.58 31.19 17.83
C GLY A 103 -7.35 29.74 18.25
N ASN A 104 -7.56 28.81 17.31
CA ASN A 104 -7.32 27.37 17.47
C ASN A 104 -5.96 26.93 16.88
N ILE A 105 -5.11 27.88 16.51
CA ILE A 105 -3.78 27.61 15.97
C ILE A 105 -2.76 27.66 17.11
N TRP A 106 -1.96 26.61 17.17
CA TRP A 106 -0.84 26.43 18.07
C TRP A 106 0.46 26.46 17.28
N LYS A 107 1.58 26.73 17.97
CA LYS A 107 2.90 26.67 17.38
C LYS A 107 3.91 25.98 18.27
N VAL A 108 4.90 25.35 17.66
CA VAL A 108 6.03 24.72 18.34
C VAL A 108 7.31 25.03 17.58
N LYS A 109 8.43 25.09 18.30
CA LYS A 109 9.72 25.37 17.69
C LYS A 109 10.08 24.26 16.71
N HIS A 110 10.59 24.68 15.56
CA HIS A 110 10.96 23.78 14.50
C HIS A 110 12.11 22.83 14.91
N PRO A 111 12.10 21.54 14.51
CA PRO A 111 13.20 20.62 14.74
C PRO A 111 14.42 20.96 13.85
N GLN A 112 15.47 20.13 13.84
CA GLN A 112 16.68 20.45 13.09
C GLN A 112 16.48 20.49 11.56
N LYS A 113 15.61 19.63 11.01
CA LYS A 113 15.36 19.56 9.56
C LYS A 113 13.95 20.00 9.22
N LEU A 114 13.78 20.62 8.06
CA LEU A 114 12.46 21.00 7.55
C LEU A 114 11.51 19.81 7.61
N VAL A 115 10.35 20.01 8.26
CA VAL A 115 9.34 18.96 8.39
C VAL A 115 8.65 18.78 7.05
N LYS A 116 8.63 17.55 6.54
CA LYS A 116 7.96 17.26 5.27
C LYS A 116 6.62 16.55 5.45
N GLY A 117 6.36 16.00 6.62
CA GLY A 117 5.11 15.37 7.02
C GLY A 117 4.87 15.51 8.50
N LEU A 118 3.63 15.83 8.87
CA LEU A 118 3.17 15.95 10.23
C LEU A 118 1.96 15.03 10.42
N TYR A 119 1.92 14.33 11.54
CA TYR A 119 0.89 13.35 11.87
C TYR A 119 0.37 13.58 13.27
N GLU A 120 -0.93 13.42 13.46
CA GLU A 120 -1.64 13.51 14.73
C GLU A 120 -2.30 12.16 15.01
N ASP A 121 -1.86 11.49 16.08
CA ASP A 121 -2.33 10.16 16.49
C ASP A 121 -2.20 9.12 15.35
N SER A 122 -1.06 9.15 14.66
CA SER A 122 -0.74 8.37 13.45
C SER A 122 -1.58 8.70 12.20
N GLU A 123 -2.42 9.73 12.23
CA GLU A 123 -3.13 10.21 11.05
C GLU A 123 -2.41 11.40 10.44
N ARG A 124 -2.25 11.38 9.11
CA ARG A 124 -1.61 12.49 8.39
C ARG A 124 -2.40 13.78 8.55
N LEU A 125 -1.70 14.87 8.83
CA LEU A 125 -2.26 16.22 8.81
C LEU A 125 -2.13 16.84 7.42
N THR A 126 -3.13 17.63 7.04
CA THR A 126 -3.16 18.29 5.73
C THR A 126 -2.23 19.50 5.74
N HIS A 127 -1.31 19.55 4.78
CA HIS A 127 -0.48 20.73 4.52
C HIS A 127 -1.12 21.52 3.36
N PRO A 128 -1.75 22.69 3.60
CA PRO A 128 -2.50 23.39 2.56
C PRO A 128 -1.63 23.75 1.34
N ARG A 129 -2.27 23.77 0.17
CA ARG A 129 -1.64 24.22 -1.08
C ARG A 129 -2.57 25.13 -1.86
N PRO A 130 -2.58 26.44 -1.54
CA PRO A 130 -3.39 27.40 -2.30
C PRO A 130 -2.91 27.53 -3.75
N ASN A 131 -1.60 27.35 -3.99
CA ASN A 131 -0.96 27.51 -5.29
C ASN A 131 -0.33 26.18 -5.75
N TRP A 132 -1.07 25.37 -6.51
CA TRP A 132 -0.65 24.00 -6.89
C TRP A 132 0.65 23.92 -7.71
N GLY A 133 1.10 25.04 -8.30
CA GLY A 133 2.36 25.13 -9.03
C GLY A 133 3.56 25.66 -8.22
N LYS A 134 3.33 26.15 -7.01
CA LYS A 134 4.40 26.70 -6.16
C LYS A 134 4.86 25.69 -5.13
N ARG A 135 6.17 25.70 -4.92
CA ARG A 135 6.91 24.77 -4.06
C ARG A 135 7.30 25.49 -2.76
N GLU A 136 6.32 26.10 -2.10
CA GLU A 136 6.50 26.93 -0.91
C GLU A 136 5.50 26.51 0.19
N ASP A 137 5.91 26.61 1.46
CA ASP A 137 5.02 26.43 2.59
C ASP A 137 3.96 27.55 2.62
N PRO A 138 2.67 27.24 2.82
CA PRO A 138 1.61 28.24 2.80
C PRO A 138 1.70 29.14 4.04
N PRO A 139 1.23 30.40 3.97
CA PRO A 139 1.18 31.24 5.16
C PRO A 139 0.18 30.67 6.20
N VAL A 140 0.36 31.04 7.47
CA VAL A 140 -0.51 30.62 8.59
C VAL A 140 -1.99 30.92 8.34
N SER A 141 -2.30 31.97 7.57
CA SER A 141 -3.67 32.33 7.16
C SER A 141 -4.38 31.27 6.30
N GLU A 142 -3.66 30.27 5.78
CA GLU A 142 -4.23 29.13 5.05
C GLU A 142 -4.64 27.96 5.96
N LEU A 143 -4.35 28.02 7.26
CA LEU A 143 -4.88 27.07 8.25
C LEU A 143 -6.35 27.40 8.53
N LYS A 144 -7.21 27.04 7.57
CA LYS A 144 -8.64 27.40 7.53
C LYS A 144 -9.55 26.32 8.12
N ALA A 145 -9.00 25.19 8.54
CA ALA A 145 -9.76 24.05 9.07
C ALA A 145 -8.93 23.25 10.10
N PRO A 146 -9.58 22.54 11.03
CA PRO A 146 -8.94 21.53 11.87
C PRO A 146 -8.18 20.48 11.07
N GLY A 147 -7.12 19.94 11.65
CA GLY A 147 -6.24 18.96 11.01
C GLY A 147 -5.33 19.53 9.93
N THR A 148 -5.12 20.85 9.92
CA THR A 148 -4.21 21.52 8.98
C THR A 148 -2.96 22.06 9.68
N TRP A 149 -1.84 22.05 8.96
CA TRP A 149 -0.57 22.56 9.48
C TRP A 149 0.23 23.29 8.41
N THR A 150 1.15 24.15 8.85
CA THR A 150 2.17 24.79 8.01
C THR A 150 3.42 25.06 8.85
N GLN A 151 4.46 25.63 8.25
CA GLN A 151 5.69 26.00 8.93
C GLN A 151 6.31 27.26 8.32
N ASP A 152 7.16 27.91 9.10
CA ASP A 152 8.13 28.90 8.63
C ASP A 152 9.55 28.49 9.06
N ALA A 153 10.52 29.40 9.01
CA ALA A 153 11.90 29.11 9.35
C ALA A 153 12.13 28.80 10.85
N GLU A 154 11.23 29.22 11.74
CA GLU A 154 11.38 29.09 13.19
C GLU A 154 10.29 28.20 13.83
N TRP A 155 9.08 28.21 13.27
CA TRP A 155 7.90 27.62 13.89
C TRP A 155 7.16 26.65 12.96
N ILE A 156 6.59 25.62 13.57
CA ILE A 156 5.52 24.82 12.97
C ILE A 156 4.21 25.31 13.58
N TYR A 157 3.17 25.46 12.76
CA TYR A 157 1.84 25.88 13.15
C TYR A 157 0.83 24.77 12.87
N LEU A 158 -0.06 24.52 13.81
CA LEU A 158 -1.04 23.44 13.74
C LEU A 158 -2.40 23.92 14.27
N TRP A 159 -3.45 23.64 13.51
CA TRP A 159 -4.81 23.56 14.04
C TRP A 159 -5.14 22.08 14.23
N SER A 160 -5.14 21.58 15.47
CA SER A 160 -5.41 20.18 15.80
C SER A 160 -6.79 19.75 15.31
N ARG A 161 -6.98 18.45 15.05
CA ARG A 161 -8.26 17.92 14.56
C ARG A 161 -9.40 18.14 15.54
N GLU A 162 -9.13 17.97 16.83
CA GLU A 162 -10.11 18.18 17.90
C GLU A 162 -10.21 19.65 18.34
N SER A 163 -9.44 20.55 17.71
CA SER A 163 -9.37 21.98 18.02
C SER A 163 -9.00 22.32 19.47
N ASP A 164 -8.37 21.39 20.18
CA ASP A 164 -7.80 21.55 21.52
C ASP A 164 -6.27 21.77 21.46
N THR A 165 -5.55 21.49 22.54
CA THR A 165 -4.08 21.60 22.55
C THR A 165 -3.43 20.38 21.90
N PRO A 166 -2.46 20.53 20.97
CA PRO A 166 -1.77 19.39 20.38
C PRO A 166 -0.96 18.56 21.39
N ASP A 167 -0.68 19.07 22.59
CA ASP A 167 -0.05 18.29 23.67
C ASP A 167 -0.98 17.18 24.22
N ASN A 168 -2.28 17.21 23.91
CA ASN A 168 -3.19 16.10 24.19
C ASN A 168 -3.05 14.95 23.20
N HIS A 169 -2.29 15.14 22.13
CA HIS A 169 -2.16 14.24 21.00
C HIS A 169 -0.72 13.77 20.80
N ARG A 170 -0.55 12.70 20.02
CA ARG A 170 0.79 12.35 19.51
C ARG A 170 1.03 13.07 18.20
N ILE A 171 1.88 14.10 18.25
CA ILE A 171 2.33 14.80 17.05
C ILE A 171 3.70 14.29 16.60
N GLU A 172 3.74 13.59 15.48
CA GLU A 172 4.98 13.08 14.87
C GLU A 172 5.37 13.95 13.67
N ALA A 173 6.62 14.41 13.66
CA ALA A 173 7.21 15.14 12.55
C ALA A 173 8.28 14.29 11.87
N SER A 174 8.06 13.92 10.60
CA SER A 174 9.04 13.17 9.80
C SER A 174 10.37 13.93 9.70
N GLN A 175 11.49 13.23 9.87
CA GLN A 175 12.84 13.81 9.81
C GLN A 175 13.86 12.95 9.05
N HIS A 176 13.69 11.63 9.01
CA HIS A 176 14.70 10.67 8.54
C HIS A 176 14.12 9.53 7.68
N HIS A 177 15.01 8.89 6.93
CA HIS A 177 14.78 7.55 6.38
C HIS A 177 14.77 6.52 7.50
N VAL A 178 14.03 5.41 7.35
CA VAL A 178 13.91 4.40 8.41
C VAL A 178 14.84 3.21 8.16
N MET A 179 14.78 2.60 6.97
CA MET A 179 15.46 1.34 6.67
C MET A 179 16.16 1.38 5.32
N ASN A 180 17.43 0.97 5.27
CA ASN A 180 18.16 0.75 4.01
C ASN A 180 18.80 -0.64 4.02
N VAL A 181 18.18 -1.57 3.27
CA VAL A 181 18.71 -2.91 3.03
C VAL A 181 19.76 -2.84 1.92
N ASN A 182 20.97 -2.50 2.33
CA ASN A 182 22.12 -2.16 1.47
C ASN A 182 23.13 -3.29 1.27
N GLN A 183 22.84 -4.47 1.82
CA GLN A 183 23.69 -5.65 1.71
C GLN A 183 22.89 -6.84 1.17
N PRO A 184 23.52 -7.80 0.48
CA PRO A 184 22.82 -8.94 -0.06
C PRO A 184 22.44 -9.95 1.03
N TRP A 185 21.44 -10.78 0.77
CA TRP A 185 20.99 -11.84 1.67
C TRP A 185 20.60 -11.28 3.05
N ILE A 186 19.85 -10.19 3.05
CA ILE A 186 19.28 -9.61 4.26
C ILE A 186 17.78 -9.89 4.30
N ARG A 187 17.28 -10.27 5.47
CA ARG A 187 15.85 -10.42 5.72
C ARG A 187 15.41 -9.43 6.80
N VAL A 188 14.39 -8.62 6.51
CA VAL A 188 13.73 -7.76 7.51
C VAL A 188 12.32 -8.30 7.73
N ALA A 189 11.92 -8.57 8.97
CA ALA A 189 10.64 -9.26 9.21
C ALA A 189 9.83 -8.72 10.40
N GLY A 190 8.53 -8.55 10.21
CA GLY A 190 7.58 -8.28 11.30
C GLY A 190 7.73 -6.91 11.97
N LEU A 191 8.30 -5.91 11.28
CA LEU A 191 8.53 -4.57 11.83
C LEU A 191 7.49 -3.55 11.35
N HIS A 192 7.17 -2.58 12.18
CA HIS A 192 6.41 -1.37 11.80
C HIS A 192 7.38 -0.22 11.53
N MET A 193 7.61 0.08 10.26
CA MET A 193 8.50 1.16 9.82
C MET A 193 7.66 2.38 9.46
N LEU A 194 7.73 3.44 10.27
CA LEU A 194 6.77 4.55 10.22
C LEU A 194 7.44 5.93 10.15
N PHE A 195 6.65 6.89 9.67
CA PHE A 195 6.91 8.33 9.71
C PHE A 195 8.18 8.77 8.99
N GLY A 196 8.57 8.06 7.92
CA GLY A 196 9.77 8.36 7.15
C GLY A 196 9.66 9.66 6.35
N GLN A 197 10.79 10.34 6.18
CA GLN A 197 10.92 11.51 5.31
C GLN A 197 11.61 11.10 4.01
N ASN A 198 11.01 11.35 2.83
CA ASN A 198 11.48 10.92 1.50
C ASN A 198 11.39 9.40 1.24
N VAL A 199 11.97 8.57 2.10
CA VAL A 199 11.93 7.10 1.99
C VAL A 199 11.63 6.51 3.37
N VAL A 200 10.79 5.47 3.46
CA VAL A 200 10.67 4.67 4.70
C VAL A 200 11.61 3.49 4.62
N CYS A 201 11.39 2.58 3.67
CA CYS A 201 12.19 1.37 3.49
C CYS A 201 12.67 1.22 2.03
N GLU A 202 13.97 1.08 1.85
CA GLU A 202 14.58 0.76 0.56
C GLU A 202 15.40 -0.52 0.59
N ILE A 203 15.39 -1.23 -0.53
CA ILE A 203 16.28 -2.36 -0.83
C ILE A 203 17.17 -1.95 -2.00
N THR A 204 18.47 -1.86 -1.71
CA THR A 204 19.50 -1.43 -2.68
C THR A 204 20.49 -2.54 -3.03
N ALA A 205 20.32 -3.72 -2.45
CA ALA A 205 21.13 -4.91 -2.72
C ALA A 205 20.29 -6.11 -3.17
N ASP A 206 20.96 -7.07 -3.80
CA ASP A 206 20.35 -8.27 -4.37
C ASP A 206 20.02 -9.33 -3.31
N HIS A 207 19.10 -10.23 -3.63
CA HIS A 207 18.77 -11.40 -2.79
C HIS A 207 18.28 -11.05 -1.38
N SER A 208 17.62 -9.90 -1.22
CA SER A 208 17.15 -9.42 0.07
C SER A 208 15.64 -9.30 0.10
N GLU A 209 15.04 -9.48 1.27
CA GLU A 209 13.60 -9.47 1.41
C GLU A 209 13.11 -8.74 2.66
N VAL A 210 11.96 -8.09 2.52
CA VAL A 210 11.21 -7.47 3.60
C VAL A 210 9.87 -8.19 3.68
N VAL A 211 9.56 -8.78 4.84
CA VAL A 211 8.47 -9.75 4.97
C VAL A 211 7.58 -9.45 6.16
N GLY A 212 6.27 -9.35 5.94
CA GLY A 212 5.31 -9.17 7.04
C GLY A 212 5.49 -7.84 7.78
N CYS A 213 6.06 -6.83 7.12
CA CYS A 213 6.28 -5.51 7.73
C CYS A 213 5.16 -4.54 7.36
N GLU A 214 4.90 -3.59 8.26
CA GLU A 214 4.18 -2.38 7.92
C GLU A 214 5.17 -1.28 7.52
N ILE A 215 4.89 -0.60 6.40
CA ILE A 215 5.76 0.44 5.84
C ILE A 215 4.89 1.64 5.49
N ALA A 216 4.91 2.67 6.33
CA ALA A 216 3.89 3.71 6.24
C ALA A 216 4.35 5.11 6.64
N HIS A 217 3.45 6.06 6.38
CA HIS A 217 3.58 7.46 6.77
C HIS A 217 4.83 8.11 6.19
N CYS A 218 5.07 7.93 4.89
CA CYS A 218 6.12 8.66 4.20
C CYS A 218 5.63 10.04 3.77
N SER A 219 6.43 11.07 3.99
CA SER A 219 6.19 12.36 3.38
C SER A 219 7.44 12.94 2.75
N ASN A 220 7.26 13.61 1.62
CA ASN A 220 8.31 14.46 1.06
C ASN A 220 7.68 15.78 0.59
N SER A 221 8.51 16.82 0.59
CA SER A 221 8.07 18.20 0.40
C SER A 221 7.85 18.45 -1.08
N VAL A 222 8.91 18.84 -1.78
CA VAL A 222 8.86 19.21 -3.20
C VAL A 222 9.44 18.14 -4.13
N ASP A 223 9.60 16.93 -3.61
CA ASP A 223 10.17 15.79 -4.32
C ASP A 223 9.42 14.50 -3.96
N ASN A 224 9.80 13.37 -4.56
CA ASN A 224 9.05 12.13 -4.47
C ASN A 224 9.07 11.53 -3.06
N SER A 225 7.95 10.99 -2.59
CA SER A 225 7.89 10.19 -1.36
C SER A 225 7.80 8.70 -1.71
N TYR A 226 8.48 7.85 -0.95
CA TYR A 226 8.50 6.40 -1.16
C TYR A 226 8.31 5.66 0.17
N ASN A 227 7.23 4.89 0.35
CA ASN A 227 7.21 3.98 1.51
C ASN A 227 8.17 2.81 1.25
N ALA A 228 7.93 2.05 0.20
CA ALA A 228 8.77 0.92 -0.20
C ALA A 228 9.48 1.19 -1.52
N TYR A 229 10.76 0.84 -1.61
CA TYR A 229 11.60 1.25 -2.73
C TYR A 229 12.62 0.18 -3.12
N PHE A 230 12.59 -0.29 -4.37
CA PHE A 230 13.69 -1.04 -4.96
C PHE A 230 14.58 -0.08 -5.76
N SER A 231 15.90 -0.15 -5.56
CA SER A 231 16.84 0.66 -6.34
C SER A 231 18.13 -0.08 -6.67
N GLY A 232 18.37 -0.36 -7.95
CA GLY A 232 19.63 -0.97 -8.39
C GLY A 232 19.79 -2.46 -8.04
N CYS A 233 18.72 -3.14 -7.62
CA CYS A 233 18.77 -4.51 -7.12
C CYS A 233 18.05 -5.53 -8.02
N SER A 234 18.32 -6.81 -7.78
CA SER A 234 17.69 -7.98 -8.42
C SER A 234 17.49 -9.10 -7.41
N HIS A 235 16.60 -10.05 -7.68
CA HIS A 235 16.28 -11.17 -6.78
C HIS A 235 15.78 -10.77 -5.39
N SER A 236 15.22 -9.56 -5.26
CA SER A 236 14.78 -9.03 -3.98
C SER A 236 13.26 -8.94 -3.90
N ALA A 237 12.70 -8.90 -2.69
CA ALA A 237 11.26 -9.02 -2.49
C ALA A 237 10.70 -8.13 -1.36
N PHE A 238 9.50 -7.60 -1.58
CA PHE A 238 8.58 -7.24 -0.50
C PHE A 238 7.48 -8.31 -0.48
N ARG A 239 7.28 -8.98 0.66
CA ARG A 239 6.32 -10.09 0.78
C ARG A 239 5.38 -9.92 1.96
N ASN A 240 4.09 -10.13 1.76
CA ASN A 240 3.08 -10.04 2.83
C ASN A 240 3.15 -8.71 3.60
N CYS A 241 3.59 -7.62 2.97
CA CYS A 241 3.76 -6.32 3.62
C CYS A 241 2.50 -5.46 3.51
N LEU A 242 2.32 -4.58 4.49
CA LEU A 242 1.28 -3.56 4.51
C LEU A 242 1.91 -2.20 4.22
N ILE A 243 1.66 -1.62 3.04
CA ILE A 243 2.38 -0.45 2.55
C ILE A 243 1.39 0.66 2.25
N HIS A 244 1.44 1.78 2.98
CA HIS A 244 0.39 2.79 2.84
C HIS A 244 0.76 4.19 3.33
N ASP A 245 -0.02 5.19 2.93
CA ASP A 245 0.15 6.58 3.36
C ASP A 245 1.49 7.18 2.91
N SER A 246 1.72 7.23 1.59
CA SER A 246 2.86 7.95 0.99
C SER A 246 2.37 9.17 0.25
N PHE A 247 2.83 10.36 0.67
CA PHE A 247 2.37 11.63 0.13
C PHE A 247 3.46 12.65 -0.10
N TYR A 248 3.27 13.42 -1.16
CA TYR A 248 3.93 14.69 -1.41
C TYR A 248 3.08 15.74 -0.69
N TRP A 249 3.62 16.49 0.28
CA TRP A 249 2.92 17.57 1.01
C TRP A 249 1.38 17.41 1.12
N GLY A 250 0.94 16.26 1.63
CA GLY A 250 -0.47 15.95 1.87
C GLY A 250 -1.43 15.91 0.67
N ASP A 251 -0.99 15.70 -0.59
CA ASP A 251 -1.89 15.50 -1.75
C ASP A 251 -1.40 14.40 -2.70
N HIS A 252 -2.33 13.81 -3.46
CA HIS A 252 -2.18 12.61 -4.30
C HIS A 252 -1.49 12.88 -5.65
N GLY A 253 -0.32 13.50 -5.64
CA GLY A 253 0.46 13.75 -6.87
C GLY A 253 1.05 12.48 -7.48
N SER A 254 1.38 12.51 -8.79
CA SER A 254 2.13 11.45 -9.49
C SER A 254 3.53 11.16 -8.92
N ASN A 255 3.99 11.98 -7.99
CA ASN A 255 5.29 11.91 -7.35
C ASN A 255 5.22 11.24 -5.96
N SER A 256 4.02 10.86 -5.50
CA SER A 256 3.84 10.13 -4.25
C SER A 256 3.77 8.64 -4.53
N HIS A 257 4.78 7.88 -4.15
CA HIS A 257 4.84 6.45 -4.42
C HIS A 257 4.64 5.67 -3.14
N THR A 258 3.58 4.87 -3.09
CA THR A 258 3.43 3.88 -2.04
C THR A 258 4.54 2.83 -2.20
N MET A 259 4.76 2.38 -3.43
CA MET A 259 5.92 1.57 -3.78
C MET A 259 6.52 2.04 -5.10
N SER A 260 7.85 2.03 -5.22
CA SER A 260 8.52 2.31 -6.49
C SER A 260 9.71 1.40 -6.75
N THR A 261 10.00 1.18 -8.03
CA THR A 261 11.16 0.41 -8.49
C THR A 261 11.97 1.24 -9.47
N ILE A 262 13.29 1.29 -9.29
CA ILE A 262 14.19 2.14 -10.08
C ILE A 262 15.48 1.41 -10.45
N ASN A 263 15.66 1.16 -11.76
CA ASN A 263 16.85 0.49 -12.32
C ASN A 263 17.14 -0.88 -11.73
N CYS A 264 16.11 -1.70 -11.70
CA CYS A 264 16.16 -2.99 -11.06
C CYS A 264 15.91 -4.11 -12.08
N GLY A 265 16.36 -5.31 -11.73
CA GLY A 265 16.02 -6.53 -12.47
C GLY A 265 16.92 -6.86 -13.66
N ASP A 266 18.08 -6.22 -13.77
CA ASP A 266 19.06 -6.55 -14.82
C ASP A 266 19.66 -7.96 -14.64
N ARG A 267 19.63 -8.52 -13.42
CA ARG A 267 20.17 -9.86 -13.10
C ARG A 267 19.10 -10.91 -12.77
N GLY A 268 17.86 -10.49 -12.63
CA GLY A 268 16.72 -11.37 -12.34
C GLY A 268 15.59 -10.66 -11.61
N PRO A 269 14.46 -11.35 -11.36
CA PRO A 269 13.22 -10.69 -10.99
C PRO A 269 13.26 -10.05 -9.60
N ASN A 270 12.50 -8.97 -9.44
CA ASN A 270 12.12 -8.48 -8.11
C ASN A 270 10.63 -8.72 -7.87
N PHE A 271 10.27 -9.00 -6.62
CA PHE A 271 8.93 -9.44 -6.27
C PHE A 271 8.21 -8.42 -5.37
N VAL A 272 6.96 -8.15 -5.72
CA VAL A 272 5.95 -7.58 -4.82
C VAL A 272 4.89 -8.66 -4.68
N ASP A 273 4.87 -9.33 -3.54
CA ASP A 273 4.19 -10.62 -3.40
C ASP A 273 3.25 -10.60 -2.20
N ARG A 274 1.95 -10.76 -2.44
CA ARG A 274 0.89 -10.78 -1.40
C ARG A 274 0.90 -9.55 -0.49
N CYS A 275 1.34 -8.40 -1.00
CA CYS A 275 1.30 -7.14 -0.26
C CYS A 275 -0.09 -6.49 -0.34
N GLU A 276 -0.44 -5.72 0.68
CA GLU A 276 -1.57 -4.80 0.67
C GLU A 276 -1.06 -3.36 0.56
N ILE A 277 -1.50 -2.64 -0.47
CA ILE A 277 -0.94 -1.36 -0.89
C ILE A 277 -2.05 -0.35 -1.12
N PHE A 278 -2.13 0.68 -0.29
CA PHE A 278 -3.23 1.64 -0.37
C PHE A 278 -2.88 3.04 0.11
N ASN A 279 -3.79 4.00 -0.08
CA ASN A 279 -3.66 5.37 0.39
C ASN A 279 -2.36 6.06 -0.11
N GLY A 280 -2.27 6.32 -1.41
CA GLY A 280 -1.12 7.05 -1.96
C GLY A 280 -1.35 7.60 -3.36
N GLY A 281 -0.28 8.05 -4.00
CA GLY A 281 -0.32 8.51 -5.40
C GLY A 281 -0.25 7.33 -6.37
N LEU A 282 0.93 6.75 -6.53
CA LEU A 282 1.16 5.53 -7.31
C LEU A 282 1.28 4.35 -6.34
N GLY A 283 0.45 3.33 -6.52
CA GLY A 283 0.52 2.10 -5.74
C GLY A 283 1.86 1.41 -5.94
N ILE A 284 2.11 0.93 -7.16
CA ILE A 284 3.42 0.41 -7.59
C ILE A 284 3.85 1.16 -8.84
N GLY A 285 4.88 2.00 -8.71
CA GLY A 285 5.48 2.72 -9.83
C GLY A 285 6.78 2.10 -10.31
N THR A 286 7.04 2.12 -11.61
CA THR A 286 8.38 1.87 -12.17
C THR A 286 8.96 3.17 -12.70
N LYS A 287 10.27 3.40 -12.53
CA LYS A 287 10.98 4.52 -13.18
C LYS A 287 12.36 4.05 -13.67
N GLY A 288 12.80 4.57 -14.82
CA GLY A 288 14.11 4.23 -15.37
C GLY A 288 14.09 2.87 -16.08
N ALA A 289 15.14 2.07 -15.92
CA ALA A 289 15.30 0.79 -16.60
C ALA A 289 14.96 -0.37 -15.66
N VAL A 290 13.67 -0.54 -15.39
CA VAL A 290 13.19 -1.68 -14.61
C VAL A 290 12.85 -2.82 -15.56
N ARG A 291 13.32 -4.02 -15.20
CA ARG A 291 13.02 -5.27 -15.88
C ARG A 291 12.49 -6.28 -14.88
N GLU A 292 11.73 -7.25 -15.36
CA GLU A 292 11.33 -8.44 -14.61
C GLU A 292 10.72 -8.14 -13.22
N LEU A 293 9.96 -7.05 -13.10
CA LEU A 293 9.17 -6.82 -11.89
C LEU A 293 7.96 -7.77 -11.90
N VAL A 294 7.85 -8.57 -10.85
CA VAL A 294 6.74 -9.49 -10.63
C VAL A 294 5.86 -8.94 -9.52
N VAL A 295 4.63 -8.59 -9.84
CA VAL A 295 3.60 -8.17 -8.89
C VAL A 295 2.55 -9.26 -8.83
N ILE A 296 2.50 -9.98 -7.72
CA ILE A 296 1.67 -11.18 -7.58
C ILE A 296 0.85 -11.20 -6.29
N GLY A 297 -0.42 -11.59 -6.37
CA GLY A 297 -1.25 -11.82 -5.18
C GLY A 297 -1.54 -10.56 -4.35
N CYS A 298 -1.25 -9.36 -4.85
CA CYS A 298 -1.37 -8.13 -4.09
C CYS A 298 -2.80 -7.59 -4.09
N HIS A 299 -3.16 -6.85 -3.04
CA HIS A 299 -4.36 -6.02 -2.98
C HIS A 299 -3.95 -4.55 -3.07
N ILE A 300 -4.32 -3.88 -4.17
CA ILE A 300 -3.91 -2.51 -4.46
C ILE A 300 -5.16 -1.65 -4.63
N TYR A 301 -5.35 -0.66 -3.77
CA TYR A 301 -6.55 0.17 -3.78
C TYR A 301 -6.32 1.56 -3.24
N ASP A 302 -7.26 2.50 -3.43
CA ASP A 302 -7.11 3.88 -2.97
C ASP A 302 -5.82 4.56 -3.45
N GLN A 303 -5.47 4.33 -4.72
CA GLN A 303 -4.35 4.96 -5.39
C GLN A 303 -4.84 5.85 -6.52
N VAL A 304 -4.06 6.84 -6.92
CA VAL A 304 -4.30 7.50 -8.21
C VAL A 304 -4.10 6.49 -9.34
N ASN A 305 -2.97 5.80 -9.35
CA ASN A 305 -2.75 4.67 -10.25
C ASN A 305 -2.36 3.46 -9.43
N GLY A 306 -3.04 2.33 -9.60
CA GLY A 306 -2.73 1.09 -8.89
C GLY A 306 -1.33 0.61 -9.24
N ILE A 307 -1.09 0.27 -10.50
CA ILE A 307 0.23 -0.06 -11.03
C ILE A 307 0.55 0.88 -12.19
N SER A 308 1.66 1.58 -12.10
CA SER A 308 2.11 2.55 -13.10
C SER A 308 3.46 2.12 -13.68
N ILE A 309 3.42 1.61 -14.90
CA ILE A 309 4.62 1.33 -15.70
C ILE A 309 4.99 2.60 -16.46
N SER A 310 6.04 3.26 -16.00
CA SER A 310 6.56 4.47 -16.65
C SER A 310 7.90 4.22 -17.36
N GLY A 311 8.13 5.00 -18.39
CA GLY A 311 9.26 4.92 -19.29
C GLY A 311 10.51 5.64 -18.82
N GLU A 312 11.27 6.10 -19.81
CA GLU A 312 12.64 6.58 -19.61
C GLU A 312 12.71 7.80 -18.70
N ARG A 313 13.72 7.78 -17.84
CA ARG A 313 14.13 8.99 -17.16
C ARG A 313 14.97 9.82 -18.11
N SER A 314 14.59 11.08 -18.28
CA SER A 314 15.45 12.07 -18.96
C SER A 314 16.70 12.39 -18.15
N SER A 315 16.72 12.10 -16.85
CA SER A 315 17.84 12.34 -15.95
C SER A 315 17.79 11.50 -14.67
N GLY A 316 18.94 11.33 -14.03
CA GLY A 316 19.10 10.54 -12.80
C GLY A 316 19.38 9.06 -13.06
N PRO A 317 19.36 8.21 -12.02
CA PRO A 317 19.63 6.79 -12.15
C PRO A 317 18.77 6.17 -13.27
N GLY A 318 19.39 5.50 -14.25
CA GLY A 318 18.68 4.81 -15.34
C GLY A 318 18.40 5.62 -16.59
N ALA A 319 18.76 6.90 -16.60
CA ALA A 319 18.64 7.72 -17.80
C ALA A 319 19.47 7.13 -18.95
N GLY A 320 18.91 7.10 -20.16
CA GLY A 320 19.57 6.54 -21.35
C GLY A 320 19.56 5.01 -21.46
N LYS A 321 19.12 4.28 -20.42
CA LYS A 321 18.92 2.83 -20.54
C LYS A 321 17.60 2.55 -21.29
N ALA A 322 17.72 1.82 -22.40
CA ALA A 322 16.61 1.58 -23.33
C ALA A 322 15.80 0.32 -23.01
N ASP A 323 16.43 -0.72 -22.43
CA ASP A 323 15.79 -2.00 -22.19
C ASP A 323 15.03 -2.02 -20.85
N ARG A 324 13.74 -2.34 -20.91
CA ARG A 324 12.78 -2.33 -19.80
C ARG A 324 11.53 -3.11 -20.16
N GLY A 325 10.85 -3.66 -19.17
CA GLY A 325 9.65 -4.47 -19.36
C GLY A 325 9.80 -5.88 -18.84
N HIS A 326 9.14 -6.82 -19.50
CA HIS A 326 8.93 -8.20 -19.06
C HIS A 326 8.21 -8.26 -17.70
N TYR A 327 7.45 -7.21 -17.37
CA TYR A 327 6.67 -7.17 -16.14
C TYR A 327 5.65 -8.31 -16.12
N LEU A 328 5.44 -8.89 -14.94
CA LEU A 328 4.37 -9.85 -14.71
C LEU A 328 3.46 -9.32 -13.61
N ILE A 329 2.26 -8.89 -13.99
CA ILE A 329 1.21 -8.44 -13.08
C ILE A 329 0.16 -9.55 -13.04
N TRP A 330 0.22 -10.40 -12.02
CA TRP A 330 -0.53 -11.65 -11.99
C TRP A 330 -1.32 -11.88 -10.70
N ARG A 331 -2.60 -12.27 -10.81
CA ARG A 331 -3.47 -12.59 -9.65
C ARG A 331 -3.56 -11.48 -8.61
N ASN A 332 -3.60 -10.22 -9.04
CA ASN A 332 -3.79 -9.07 -8.15
C ASN A 332 -5.27 -8.67 -8.10
N ARG A 333 -5.70 -8.16 -6.95
CA ARG A 333 -6.94 -7.38 -6.82
C ARG A 333 -6.56 -5.92 -6.86
N ILE A 334 -6.96 -5.22 -7.90
CA ILE A 334 -6.75 -3.78 -8.05
C ILE A 334 -8.12 -3.13 -8.05
N SER A 335 -8.38 -2.27 -7.09
CA SER A 335 -9.67 -1.61 -7.03
C SER A 335 -9.54 -0.14 -6.78
N ASP A 336 -10.59 0.62 -7.06
CA ASP A 336 -10.74 1.92 -6.43
C ASP A 336 -9.61 2.91 -6.80
N CYS A 337 -9.04 2.75 -7.99
CA CYS A 337 -7.97 3.59 -8.51
C CYS A 337 -8.47 4.52 -9.63
N ALA A 338 -7.83 5.67 -9.87
CA ALA A 338 -8.13 6.42 -11.09
C ALA A 338 -7.75 5.60 -12.34
N LYS A 339 -6.64 4.84 -12.26
CA LYS A 339 -6.29 3.79 -13.22
C LYS A 339 -5.83 2.54 -12.50
N GLY A 340 -6.35 1.36 -12.84
CA GLY A 340 -5.93 0.09 -12.24
C GLY A 340 -4.48 -0.23 -12.64
N VAL A 341 -4.27 -0.52 -13.93
CA VAL A 341 -2.93 -0.68 -14.52
C VAL A 341 -2.73 0.38 -15.58
N TRP A 342 -1.63 1.12 -15.52
CA TRP A 342 -1.30 2.17 -16.47
C TRP A 342 0.09 1.97 -17.08
N ILE A 343 0.17 1.88 -18.41
CA ILE A 343 1.42 1.81 -19.18
C ILE A 343 1.56 3.10 -19.96
N SER A 344 2.51 3.97 -19.58
CA SER A 344 2.43 5.38 -19.94
C SER A 344 3.57 5.96 -20.78
N SER A 345 4.70 5.29 -20.96
CA SER A 345 5.83 5.89 -21.69
C SER A 345 6.94 4.90 -22.05
N GLY A 346 7.68 5.24 -23.12
CA GLY A 346 8.91 4.57 -23.53
C GLY A 346 8.71 3.20 -24.19
N LYS A 347 9.73 2.73 -24.91
CA LYS A 347 9.80 1.34 -25.38
C LYS A 347 9.87 0.44 -24.15
N THR A 348 8.77 -0.19 -23.79
CA THR A 348 8.73 -1.25 -22.79
C THR A 348 8.22 -2.51 -23.48
N HIS A 349 8.82 -3.64 -23.16
CA HIS A 349 8.68 -4.86 -23.93
C HIS A 349 7.93 -5.93 -23.14
N GLU A 350 7.06 -6.69 -23.79
CA GLU A 350 6.55 -7.98 -23.28
C GLU A 350 5.92 -7.91 -21.87
N ASN A 351 5.18 -6.84 -21.59
CA ASN A 351 4.50 -6.67 -20.31
C ASN A 351 3.26 -7.53 -20.24
N ARG A 352 3.12 -8.30 -19.17
CA ARG A 352 2.09 -9.33 -18.99
C ARG A 352 1.15 -8.94 -17.86
N VAL A 353 -0.13 -8.75 -18.17
CA VAL A 353 -1.18 -8.40 -17.21
C VAL A 353 -2.21 -9.51 -17.21
N TRP A 354 -2.05 -10.46 -16.30
CA TRP A 354 -2.75 -11.74 -16.35
C TRP A 354 -3.56 -12.04 -15.09
N GLY A 355 -4.73 -12.66 -15.21
CA GLY A 355 -5.39 -13.26 -14.04
C GLY A 355 -5.83 -12.26 -12.95
N ASN A 356 -5.95 -10.97 -13.25
CA ASN A 356 -6.24 -9.95 -12.23
C ASN A 356 -7.75 -9.70 -12.08
N LEU A 357 -8.17 -9.24 -10.91
CA LEU A 357 -9.46 -8.58 -10.70
C LEU A 357 -9.22 -7.07 -10.66
N ILE A 358 -9.79 -6.33 -11.61
CA ILE A 358 -9.66 -4.88 -11.72
C ILE A 358 -11.04 -4.23 -11.67
N GLU A 359 -11.34 -3.51 -10.60
CA GLU A 359 -12.70 -3.04 -10.34
C GLU A 359 -12.85 -1.63 -9.79
N ARG A 360 -13.98 -0.98 -10.05
CA ARG A 360 -14.28 0.38 -9.55
C ARG A 360 -13.19 1.40 -9.84
N CYS A 361 -12.49 1.24 -10.97
CA CYS A 361 -11.48 2.18 -11.41
C CYS A 361 -12.03 3.13 -12.47
N GLY A 362 -11.40 4.31 -12.61
CA GLY A 362 -11.70 5.20 -13.75
C GLY A 362 -11.35 4.50 -15.07
N ALA A 363 -10.13 3.96 -15.17
CA ALA A 363 -9.78 3.00 -16.21
C ALA A 363 -9.22 1.73 -15.58
N GLY A 364 -9.74 0.55 -15.94
CA GLY A 364 -9.21 -0.73 -15.44
C GLY A 364 -7.78 -0.96 -15.92
N PHE A 365 -7.60 -1.02 -17.24
CA PHE A 365 -6.32 -1.01 -17.91
C PHE A 365 -6.22 0.23 -18.79
N SER A 366 -5.12 0.96 -18.70
CA SER A 366 -4.84 2.12 -19.52
C SER A 366 -3.48 2.00 -20.18
N MET A 367 -3.43 2.20 -21.49
CA MET A 367 -2.17 2.26 -22.24
C MET A 367 -2.10 3.55 -23.04
N ARG A 368 -0.95 4.22 -22.99
CA ARG A 368 -0.70 5.46 -23.71
C ARG A 368 0.67 5.44 -24.37
N ASN A 369 0.73 5.87 -25.64
CA ASN A 369 2.00 6.23 -26.25
C ASN A 369 2.43 7.62 -25.80
N VAL A 370 3.50 7.67 -25.00
CA VAL A 370 4.24 8.91 -24.74
C VAL A 370 5.69 8.68 -25.17
N GLY A 371 5.98 9.07 -26.41
CA GLY A 371 7.32 9.03 -27.02
C GLY A 371 7.68 7.70 -27.71
N ALA A 372 7.06 6.59 -27.33
CA ALA A 372 7.15 5.30 -28.02
C ALA A 372 5.98 4.39 -27.66
N VAL A 373 5.58 3.55 -28.63
CA VAL A 373 4.55 2.52 -28.43
C VAL A 373 5.15 1.37 -27.61
N PRO A 374 4.47 0.89 -26.55
CA PRO A 374 4.84 -0.35 -25.86
C PRO A 374 4.89 -1.53 -26.84
N ASP A 375 5.94 -2.34 -26.76
CA ASP A 375 6.17 -3.50 -27.63
C ASP A 375 5.62 -4.76 -26.98
N ARG A 376 4.74 -5.46 -27.69
CA ARG A 376 4.13 -6.75 -27.29
C ARG A 376 3.52 -6.80 -25.87
N PRO A 377 2.76 -5.80 -25.41
CA PRO A 377 1.99 -5.95 -24.17
C PRO A 377 0.91 -7.04 -24.33
N HIS A 378 0.67 -7.82 -23.29
CA HIS A 378 -0.27 -8.94 -23.31
C HIS A 378 -1.23 -8.88 -22.13
N LEU A 379 -2.51 -8.70 -22.43
CA LEU A 379 -3.61 -8.69 -21.47
C LEU A 379 -4.40 -10.00 -21.59
N ALA A 380 -4.47 -10.82 -20.54
CA ALA A 380 -5.21 -12.08 -20.62
C ALA A 380 -5.83 -12.49 -19.29
N ASN A 381 -6.96 -13.20 -19.34
CA ASN A 381 -7.53 -13.80 -18.14
C ASN A 381 -7.88 -12.80 -17.03
N ASN A 382 -8.23 -11.54 -17.34
CA ASN A 382 -8.58 -10.55 -16.31
C ASN A 382 -10.09 -10.40 -16.15
N ILE A 383 -10.54 -10.04 -14.96
CA ILE A 383 -11.91 -9.57 -14.69
C ILE A 383 -11.88 -8.05 -14.60
N PHE A 384 -12.66 -7.38 -15.44
CA PHE A 384 -12.93 -5.95 -15.37
C PHE A 384 -14.36 -5.72 -14.90
N ARG A 385 -14.52 -5.20 -13.68
CA ARG A 385 -15.84 -5.02 -13.05
C ARG A 385 -16.11 -3.58 -12.62
N SER A 386 -17.24 -3.01 -13.02
CA SER A 386 -17.72 -1.72 -12.51
C SER A 386 -16.72 -0.56 -12.69
N ASN A 387 -15.93 -0.58 -13.75
CA ASN A 387 -15.04 0.54 -14.09
C ASN A 387 -15.79 1.58 -14.94
N ASP A 388 -15.33 2.84 -14.94
CA ASP A 388 -15.84 3.80 -15.94
C ASP A 388 -15.41 3.32 -17.34
N VAL A 389 -14.17 2.87 -17.49
CA VAL A 389 -13.68 2.19 -18.71
C VAL A 389 -12.90 0.93 -18.32
N ALA A 390 -13.20 -0.24 -18.88
CA ALA A 390 -12.39 -1.43 -18.62
C ALA A 390 -11.02 -1.36 -19.31
N VAL A 391 -10.98 -1.11 -20.62
CA VAL A 391 -9.75 -0.97 -21.42
C VAL A 391 -9.71 0.39 -22.10
N TYR A 392 -8.75 1.23 -21.72
CA TYR A 392 -8.57 2.58 -22.25
C TYR A 392 -7.25 2.71 -23.02
N MET A 393 -7.33 2.89 -24.34
CA MET A 393 -6.14 3.02 -25.19
C MET A 393 -6.03 4.43 -25.77
N VAL A 394 -4.99 5.17 -25.37
CA VAL A 394 -4.76 6.54 -25.82
C VAL A 394 -3.56 6.63 -26.75
N ALA A 395 -3.84 7.23 -27.88
CA ALA A 395 -2.89 7.60 -28.89
C ALA A 395 -2.16 8.91 -28.60
N GLY A 396 -0.83 8.89 -28.59
CA GLY A 396 0.02 10.09 -28.63
C GLY A 396 -0.29 11.26 -27.68
N ARG A 397 0.32 12.43 -27.96
CA ARG A 397 -0.04 13.73 -27.35
C ARG A 397 -1.12 14.47 -28.15
N ASP A 398 -1.27 14.10 -29.41
CA ASP A 398 -2.15 14.69 -30.43
C ASP A 398 -3.43 13.88 -30.67
N GLY A 399 -3.53 12.65 -30.13
CA GLY A 399 -4.71 11.80 -30.27
C GLY A 399 -4.81 11.04 -31.61
N THR A 400 -3.70 10.89 -32.36
CA THR A 400 -3.76 10.47 -33.78
C THR A 400 -3.59 8.97 -34.05
N GLU A 401 -2.95 8.22 -33.16
CA GLU A 401 -2.82 6.76 -33.24
C GLU A 401 -4.16 6.02 -33.04
N LYS A 402 -4.21 4.78 -33.51
CA LYS A 402 -5.41 3.93 -33.46
C LYS A 402 -5.07 2.64 -32.73
N ILE A 403 -6.08 1.89 -32.29
CA ILE A 403 -5.92 0.53 -31.73
C ILE A 403 -4.99 -0.32 -32.61
N SER A 404 -5.09 -0.18 -33.95
CA SER A 404 -4.23 -0.86 -34.92
C SER A 404 -2.73 -0.62 -34.70
N THR A 405 -2.31 0.56 -34.23
CA THR A 405 -0.90 0.88 -33.95
C THR A 405 -0.35 0.02 -32.81
N PHE A 406 -1.12 -0.15 -31.74
CA PHE A 406 -0.75 -1.03 -30.63
C PHE A 406 -0.74 -2.50 -31.06
N VAL A 407 -1.73 -2.94 -31.85
CA VAL A 407 -1.80 -4.30 -32.39
C VAL A 407 -0.61 -4.59 -33.33
N GLN A 408 -0.25 -3.64 -34.20
CA GLN A 408 0.94 -3.74 -35.06
C GLN A 408 2.24 -3.79 -34.25
N SER A 409 2.26 -3.19 -33.07
CA SER A 409 3.34 -3.30 -32.10
C SER A 409 3.26 -4.58 -31.25
N GLY A 410 2.36 -5.50 -31.60
CA GLY A 410 2.22 -6.82 -30.98
C GLY A 410 1.34 -6.87 -29.73
N PHE A 411 0.55 -5.83 -29.44
CA PHE A 411 -0.42 -5.89 -28.35
C PHE A 411 -1.45 -6.99 -28.57
N THR A 412 -1.67 -7.82 -27.56
CA THR A 412 -2.68 -8.87 -27.56
C THR A 412 -3.60 -8.73 -26.34
N SER A 413 -4.88 -9.00 -26.54
CA SER A 413 -5.87 -9.08 -25.46
C SER A 413 -6.87 -10.21 -25.70
N HIS A 414 -7.08 -11.11 -24.73
CA HIS A 414 -8.02 -12.24 -24.89
C HIS A 414 -8.43 -12.88 -23.54
N ASN A 415 -9.49 -13.70 -23.55
CA ASN A 415 -10.02 -14.41 -22.39
C ASN A 415 -10.25 -13.51 -21.15
N ASN A 416 -10.68 -12.27 -21.33
CA ASN A 416 -11.06 -11.39 -20.22
C ASN A 416 -12.57 -11.50 -19.94
N LEU A 417 -13.01 -11.10 -18.76
CA LEU A 417 -14.42 -10.96 -18.42
C LEU A 417 -14.74 -9.48 -18.16
N PHE A 418 -15.84 -9.01 -18.73
CA PHE A 418 -16.34 -7.64 -18.58
C PHE A 418 -17.71 -7.67 -17.89
N SER A 419 -17.87 -6.92 -16.80
CA SER A 419 -19.14 -6.86 -16.06
C SER A 419 -19.41 -5.48 -15.48
N GLY A 420 -20.58 -4.91 -15.75
CA GLY A 420 -21.02 -3.65 -15.14
C GLY A 420 -20.14 -2.43 -15.40
N ASN A 421 -19.20 -2.47 -16.37
CA ASN A 421 -18.42 -1.30 -16.76
C ASN A 421 -19.31 -0.29 -17.52
N GLN A 422 -19.04 1.01 -17.44
CA GLN A 422 -19.76 1.95 -18.31
C GLN A 422 -19.36 1.76 -19.78
N VAL A 423 -18.07 1.50 -20.02
CA VAL A 423 -17.52 1.20 -21.34
C VAL A 423 -16.51 0.07 -21.23
N ASP A 424 -16.62 -0.95 -22.08
CA ASP A 424 -15.66 -2.05 -22.12
C ASP A 424 -14.33 -1.60 -22.75
N TRP A 425 -14.42 -0.92 -23.89
CA TRP A 425 -13.26 -0.41 -24.61
C TRP A 425 -13.47 1.05 -25.04
N GLN A 426 -12.50 1.90 -24.76
CA GLN A 426 -12.53 3.28 -25.21
C GLN A 426 -11.19 3.68 -25.85
N SER A 427 -11.30 4.33 -27.01
CA SER A 427 -10.16 4.95 -27.70
C SER A 427 -10.55 6.35 -28.18
N PRO A 428 -9.80 7.41 -27.84
CA PRO A 428 -10.10 8.76 -28.31
C PRO A 428 -9.77 8.89 -29.80
N LEU A 429 -10.68 9.44 -30.60
CA LEU A 429 -10.50 9.63 -32.04
C LEU A 429 -9.83 10.98 -32.37
N THR A 430 -10.15 12.03 -31.60
CA THR A 430 -9.59 13.39 -31.58
C THR A 430 -10.12 14.13 -30.33
N TRP A 431 -9.56 15.29 -29.98
CA TRP A 431 -10.02 16.11 -28.84
C TRP A 431 -11.55 16.31 -28.86
N GLY A 432 -12.25 15.69 -27.89
CA GLY A 432 -13.70 15.82 -27.71
C GLY A 432 -14.57 14.72 -28.32
N ARG A 433 -14.00 13.67 -28.95
CA ARG A 433 -14.77 12.48 -29.39
C ARG A 433 -14.07 11.18 -29.00
N ASN A 434 -14.74 10.39 -28.17
CA ASN A 434 -14.33 9.03 -27.83
C ASN A 434 -15.05 8.01 -28.70
N LEU A 435 -14.33 6.98 -29.14
CA LEU A 435 -14.92 5.78 -29.69
C LEU A 435 -15.13 4.79 -28.55
N ASP A 436 -16.35 4.78 -28.03
CA ASP A 436 -16.80 3.79 -27.04
C ASP A 436 -17.24 2.52 -27.77
N LEU A 437 -16.67 1.39 -27.39
CA LEU A 437 -16.87 0.10 -28.03
C LEU A 437 -17.31 -0.92 -26.98
N PRO A 438 -18.53 -1.49 -27.10
CA PRO A 438 -18.90 -2.66 -26.32
C PRO A 438 -18.09 -3.88 -26.79
N LEU A 439 -17.92 -4.88 -25.92
CA LEU A 439 -17.16 -6.10 -26.21
C LEU A 439 -17.51 -6.75 -27.58
N ALA A 440 -18.81 -6.92 -27.85
CA ALA A 440 -19.28 -7.55 -29.08
C ALA A 440 -18.78 -6.83 -30.35
N LYS A 441 -18.60 -5.51 -30.31
CA LYS A 441 -18.08 -4.74 -31.45
C LYS A 441 -16.57 -4.94 -31.60
N VAL A 442 -15.82 -4.97 -30.49
CA VAL A 442 -14.37 -5.23 -30.52
C VAL A 442 -14.06 -6.60 -31.13
N GLN A 443 -14.83 -7.62 -30.75
CA GLN A 443 -14.69 -8.98 -31.28
C GLN A 443 -14.99 -9.09 -32.78
N THR A 444 -15.69 -8.12 -33.38
CA THR A 444 -15.94 -8.11 -34.84
C THR A 444 -14.75 -7.61 -35.66
N PHE A 445 -13.72 -7.04 -35.03
CA PHE A 445 -12.51 -6.60 -35.71
C PHE A 445 -11.63 -7.79 -36.10
N LYS A 446 -12.02 -8.47 -37.19
CA LYS A 446 -11.37 -9.68 -37.71
C LYS A 446 -9.86 -9.51 -37.91
N ASP A 447 -9.42 -8.31 -38.28
CA ASP A 447 -8.01 -8.02 -38.55
C ASP A 447 -7.15 -7.87 -37.27
N PHE A 448 -7.77 -7.71 -36.10
CA PHE A 448 -7.05 -7.49 -34.84
C PHE A 448 -7.10 -8.69 -33.89
N ASN A 449 -8.07 -9.59 -34.07
CA ASN A 449 -8.22 -10.79 -33.26
C ASN A 449 -8.25 -10.55 -31.73
N LEU A 450 -8.79 -9.40 -31.32
CA LEU A 450 -8.87 -9.00 -29.91
C LEU A 450 -10.07 -9.66 -29.22
N GLU A 451 -9.89 -9.92 -27.93
CA GLU A 451 -10.93 -10.44 -27.02
C GLU A 451 -11.53 -11.79 -27.44
N GLN A 452 -10.74 -12.63 -28.13
CA GLN A 452 -11.11 -14.02 -28.35
C GLN A 452 -11.28 -14.76 -27.02
N GLY A 453 -12.36 -15.52 -26.86
CA GLY A 453 -12.65 -16.25 -25.62
C GLY A 453 -13.07 -15.37 -24.43
N SER A 454 -13.17 -14.05 -24.62
CA SER A 454 -13.62 -13.13 -23.58
C SER A 454 -15.13 -13.19 -23.38
N LEU A 455 -15.58 -12.89 -22.16
CA LEU A 455 -16.95 -13.04 -21.69
C LEU A 455 -17.54 -11.67 -21.27
N ALA A 456 -18.84 -11.49 -21.52
CA ALA A 456 -19.65 -10.45 -20.88
C ALA A 456 -20.65 -11.14 -19.95
N ALA A 457 -20.35 -11.22 -18.66
CA ALA A 457 -21.14 -11.96 -17.68
C ALA A 457 -20.83 -11.49 -16.25
N GLU A 458 -21.80 -11.63 -15.34
CA GLU A 458 -21.55 -11.42 -13.92
C GLU A 458 -20.65 -12.53 -13.34
N PRO A 459 -19.52 -12.18 -12.69
CA PRO A 459 -18.52 -13.18 -12.32
C PRO A 459 -18.89 -14.03 -11.10
N ASN A 460 -19.88 -13.67 -10.27
CA ASN A 460 -20.19 -14.38 -9.01
C ASN A 460 -18.93 -14.58 -8.12
N LEU A 461 -18.46 -13.47 -7.53
CA LEU A 461 -17.26 -13.45 -6.69
C LEU A 461 -17.62 -13.38 -5.20
N ASP A 462 -16.75 -13.91 -4.34
CA ASP A 462 -16.81 -13.68 -2.90
C ASP A 462 -16.31 -12.28 -2.49
N GLN A 463 -16.33 -11.97 -1.20
CA GLN A 463 -15.88 -10.68 -0.65
C GLN A 463 -14.39 -10.37 -0.90
N SER A 464 -13.58 -11.41 -1.09
CA SER A 464 -12.16 -11.30 -1.41
C SER A 464 -11.90 -11.13 -2.92
N GLY A 465 -12.94 -11.27 -3.74
CA GLY A 465 -12.86 -11.21 -5.21
C GLY A 465 -12.54 -12.55 -5.87
N ARG A 466 -12.65 -13.66 -5.14
CA ARG A 466 -12.40 -15.02 -5.67
C ARG A 466 -13.67 -15.60 -6.28
N SER A 467 -13.51 -16.49 -7.24
CA SER A 467 -14.61 -17.15 -7.93
C SER A 467 -15.37 -18.11 -7.01
N ASN A 468 -16.67 -17.89 -6.80
CA ASN A 468 -17.54 -18.88 -6.16
C ASN A 468 -17.83 -20.06 -7.09
N ALA A 469 -18.39 -21.14 -6.52
CA ALA A 469 -18.93 -22.24 -7.32
C ALA A 469 -19.95 -21.72 -8.35
N GLY A 470 -19.85 -22.20 -9.59
CA GLY A 470 -20.69 -21.75 -10.71
C GLY A 470 -20.27 -20.43 -11.36
N CYS A 471 -19.18 -19.80 -10.90
CA CYS A 471 -18.58 -18.63 -11.56
C CYS A 471 -18.25 -18.94 -13.03
N PRO A 472 -18.67 -18.10 -14.00
CA PRO A 472 -18.42 -18.32 -15.42
C PRO A 472 -16.93 -18.23 -15.79
N CYS A 473 -16.07 -17.68 -14.92
CA CYS A 473 -14.63 -17.62 -15.13
C CYS A 473 -13.91 -18.95 -14.93
N ILE A 474 -14.53 -19.91 -14.22
CA ILE A 474 -13.87 -21.14 -13.82
C ILE A 474 -13.60 -22.02 -15.05
N GLY A 475 -12.33 -22.37 -15.29
CA GLY A 475 -11.92 -23.20 -16.44
C GLY A 475 -12.02 -22.50 -17.80
N LYS A 476 -12.19 -21.18 -17.83
CA LYS A 476 -12.26 -20.38 -19.07
C LYS A 476 -11.02 -19.56 -19.36
N GLY A 477 -10.01 -19.61 -18.48
CA GLY A 477 -8.74 -18.94 -18.71
C GLY A 477 -7.95 -19.64 -19.82
N ALA A 478 -7.25 -18.86 -20.63
CA ALA A 478 -6.24 -19.37 -21.54
C ALA A 478 -4.97 -19.76 -20.79
N GLU A 479 -4.31 -20.80 -21.26
CA GLU A 479 -2.93 -21.08 -20.84
C GLU A 479 -2.00 -19.98 -21.38
N VAL A 480 -1.20 -19.41 -20.49
CA VAL A 480 -0.20 -18.39 -20.84
C VAL A 480 1.18 -18.81 -20.31
N PRO A 481 2.27 -18.46 -21.01
CA PRO A 481 3.62 -18.91 -20.65
C PRO A 481 4.14 -18.18 -19.41
N LEU A 482 4.03 -18.81 -18.25
CA LEU A 482 4.59 -18.30 -17.01
C LEU A 482 6.12 -18.49 -17.01
N PRO A 483 6.88 -17.54 -16.41
CA PRO A 483 8.28 -17.78 -16.10
C PRO A 483 8.47 -19.01 -15.22
N ASP A 484 9.63 -19.66 -15.31
CA ASP A 484 10.00 -20.85 -14.54
C ASP A 484 10.04 -20.63 -13.01
N TYR A 485 10.30 -19.40 -12.58
CA TYR A 485 10.26 -18.97 -11.19
C TYR A 485 8.84 -18.70 -10.67
N VAL A 486 7.80 -18.94 -11.47
CA VAL A 486 6.39 -18.79 -11.08
C VAL A 486 5.70 -20.14 -11.18
N GLU A 487 5.11 -20.59 -10.08
CA GLU A 487 4.39 -21.86 -10.04
C GLU A 487 3.17 -21.81 -10.96
N LYS A 488 3.04 -22.82 -11.82
CA LYS A 488 1.90 -22.95 -12.74
C LYS A 488 0.64 -23.33 -11.96
N PRO A 489 -0.50 -22.67 -12.19
CA PRO A 489 -1.74 -23.09 -11.55
C PRO A 489 -2.20 -24.44 -12.09
N GLU A 490 -2.89 -25.23 -11.26
CA GLU A 490 -3.49 -26.51 -11.67
C GLU A 490 -4.51 -26.34 -12.81
N ALA A 491 -5.24 -25.21 -12.79
CA ALA A 491 -6.20 -24.84 -13.81
C ALA A 491 -6.15 -23.34 -14.12
N TRP A 492 -6.41 -23.00 -15.38
CA TRP A 492 -6.48 -21.62 -15.83
C TRP A 492 -7.90 -21.06 -15.68
N HIS A 493 -7.99 -19.92 -15.00
CA HIS A 493 -9.24 -19.21 -14.74
C HIS A 493 -9.12 -17.77 -15.25
N ILE A 494 -10.27 -17.13 -15.51
CA ILE A 494 -10.33 -15.68 -15.66
C ILE A 494 -10.40 -15.05 -14.26
N GLY A 495 -9.54 -14.08 -13.98
CA GLY A 495 -9.39 -13.46 -12.67
C GLY A 495 -8.61 -14.33 -11.68
N LEU A 496 -8.89 -14.15 -10.40
CA LEU A 496 -8.13 -14.75 -9.30
C LEU A 496 -8.33 -16.28 -9.19
N GLY A 497 -9.38 -16.82 -9.81
CA GLY A 497 -9.80 -18.21 -9.66
C GLY A 497 -10.46 -18.50 -8.30
N PRO A 498 -10.80 -19.77 -8.03
CA PRO A 498 -11.26 -20.20 -6.72
C PRO A 498 -10.13 -20.10 -5.69
N ARG A 499 -10.49 -20.09 -4.41
CA ARG A 499 -9.54 -20.16 -3.30
C ARG A 499 -8.84 -21.51 -3.31
N THR A 500 -7.51 -21.54 -3.22
CA THR A 500 -6.75 -22.80 -3.07
C THR A 500 -6.47 -23.10 -1.61
N GLU A 501 -6.22 -24.37 -1.26
CA GLU A 501 -5.85 -24.76 0.11
C GLU A 501 -4.54 -24.09 0.59
N GLN A 502 -3.63 -23.78 -0.33
CA GLN A 502 -2.37 -23.07 -0.05
C GLN A 502 -2.55 -21.57 0.17
N GLU A 503 -3.70 -20.98 -0.20
CA GLU A 503 -4.02 -19.57 0.00
C GLU A 503 -4.58 -19.27 1.40
N ASN A 504 -4.32 -20.15 2.37
CA ASN A 504 -4.52 -19.85 3.79
C ASN A 504 -3.62 -18.67 4.16
N ARG A 505 -4.19 -17.47 4.02
CA ARG A 505 -3.67 -16.27 4.68
C ARG A 505 -3.49 -16.59 6.16
N PRO A 506 -2.46 -16.03 6.83
CA PRO A 506 -2.44 -16.05 8.28
C PRO A 506 -3.80 -15.60 8.75
N GLU A 507 -4.47 -16.44 9.55
CA GLU A 507 -5.81 -16.15 9.99
C GLU A 507 -5.77 -14.84 10.75
N PRO A 508 -6.41 -13.79 10.23
CA PRO A 508 -6.40 -12.52 10.93
C PRO A 508 -7.10 -12.76 12.26
N GLY A 509 -6.51 -12.26 13.36
CA GLY A 509 -7.12 -12.36 14.68
C GLY A 509 -8.42 -11.55 14.74
N LEU A 510 -8.33 -10.32 15.25
CA LEU A 510 -9.46 -9.40 15.20
C LEU A 510 -9.46 -8.61 13.89
N THR A 511 -10.65 -8.49 13.33
CA THR A 511 -10.93 -7.67 12.16
C THR A 511 -12.08 -6.73 12.45
N LEU A 512 -12.06 -5.56 11.81
CA LEU A 512 -13.15 -4.59 11.90
C LEU A 512 -14.00 -4.68 10.63
N SER A 513 -15.32 -4.63 10.76
CA SER A 513 -16.23 -4.54 9.63
C SER A 513 -17.13 -3.32 9.80
N ILE A 514 -17.50 -2.72 8.67
CA ILE A 514 -18.50 -1.64 8.61
C ILE A 514 -19.69 -2.03 7.73
N ALA A 515 -19.75 -3.29 7.25
CA ALA A 515 -20.58 -3.82 6.15
C ALA A 515 -22.08 -3.48 6.19
N ASP A 516 -22.63 -3.28 7.38
CA ASP A 516 -24.06 -3.00 7.55
C ASP A 516 -24.38 -1.50 7.55
N SER A 517 -23.38 -0.64 7.36
CA SER A 517 -23.60 0.79 7.16
C SER A 517 -24.24 0.99 5.80
N PRO A 518 -25.25 1.89 5.66
CA PRO A 518 -25.88 2.13 4.36
C PRO A 518 -24.83 2.61 3.35
N ALA A 519 -24.69 1.86 2.26
CA ALA A 519 -23.77 2.17 1.16
C ALA A 519 -24.28 3.33 0.28
N SER A 520 -25.50 3.83 0.53
CA SER A 520 -26.06 4.98 -0.18
C SER A 520 -26.61 5.99 0.80
N VAL A 521 -26.30 7.27 0.57
CA VAL A 521 -26.88 8.38 1.34
C VAL A 521 -27.32 9.49 0.39
N GLY A 522 -28.54 9.97 0.58
CA GLY A 522 -29.03 11.17 -0.07
C GLY A 522 -28.37 12.44 0.49
N PRO A 523 -28.42 13.56 -0.25
CA PRO A 523 -28.03 14.85 0.28
C PRO A 523 -28.78 15.17 1.59
N ARG A 524 -28.03 15.46 2.66
CA ARG A 524 -28.54 15.76 4.02
C ARG A 524 -29.16 14.58 4.78
N GLU A 525 -29.04 13.35 4.30
CA GLU A 525 -29.47 12.16 5.03
C GLU A 525 -28.50 11.84 6.17
N GLN A 526 -29.04 11.48 7.33
CA GLN A 526 -28.23 11.00 8.45
C GLN A 526 -27.75 9.58 8.18
N VAL A 527 -26.42 9.39 8.09
CA VAL A 527 -25.83 8.05 7.99
C VAL A 527 -25.77 7.42 9.38
N LYS A 528 -26.49 6.32 9.60
CA LYS A 528 -26.24 5.46 10.76
C LYS A 528 -25.09 4.52 10.46
N LEU A 529 -23.88 4.91 10.84
CA LEU A 529 -22.71 4.03 10.74
C LEU A 529 -22.90 2.81 11.63
N ARG A 530 -22.40 1.67 11.14
CA ARG A 530 -22.27 0.42 11.89
C ARG A 530 -20.83 -0.04 11.90
N ALA A 531 -20.41 -0.61 13.01
CA ALA A 531 -19.09 -1.22 13.16
C ALA A 531 -19.19 -2.49 13.99
N ALA A 532 -18.45 -3.52 13.57
CA ALA A 532 -18.37 -4.77 14.31
C ALA A 532 -16.93 -5.28 14.37
N LEU A 533 -16.54 -5.84 15.51
CA LEU A 533 -15.32 -6.66 15.62
C LEU A 533 -15.68 -8.11 15.32
N GLU A 534 -14.87 -8.77 14.51
CA GLU A 534 -15.01 -10.18 14.16
C GLU A 534 -13.70 -10.90 14.46
N ASN A 535 -13.76 -12.03 15.16
CA ASN A 535 -12.62 -12.91 15.32
C ASN A 535 -12.59 -13.90 14.15
N GLU A 536 -11.62 -13.73 13.26
CA GLU A 536 -11.45 -14.57 12.06
C GLU A 536 -10.47 -15.72 12.25
N SER A 537 -9.86 -15.84 13.44
CA SER A 537 -9.15 -17.06 13.78
C SER A 537 -10.11 -18.25 13.78
N SER A 538 -9.68 -19.37 13.23
CA SER A 538 -10.41 -20.64 13.22
C SER A 538 -10.22 -21.43 14.51
N ASP A 539 -9.16 -21.15 15.28
CA ASP A 539 -8.75 -21.98 16.41
C ASP A 539 -8.59 -21.21 17.74
N LYS A 540 -8.34 -19.90 17.71
CA LYS A 540 -8.07 -19.10 18.91
C LYS A 540 -9.18 -18.11 19.21
N ALA A 541 -9.67 -18.14 20.44
CA ALA A 541 -10.49 -17.05 20.96
C ALA A 541 -9.61 -15.82 21.23
N VAL A 542 -10.11 -14.62 20.94
CA VAL A 542 -9.41 -13.37 21.26
C VAL A 542 -10.04 -12.74 22.50
N GLY A 543 -9.23 -12.58 23.53
CA GLY A 543 -9.66 -11.87 24.74
C GLY A 543 -9.79 -10.38 24.48
N LEU A 544 -11.00 -9.84 24.70
CA LEU A 544 -11.20 -8.40 24.73
C LEU A 544 -10.71 -7.80 26.05
N GLY A 545 -10.65 -8.62 27.12
CA GLY A 545 -10.13 -8.26 28.44
C GLY A 545 -11.14 -7.53 29.32
N ASP A 546 -10.98 -7.69 30.62
CA ASP A 546 -11.52 -6.80 31.64
C ASP A 546 -10.77 -5.46 31.56
N GLU A 547 -11.51 -4.35 31.61
CA GLU A 547 -10.95 -2.99 31.54
C GLU A 547 -10.34 -2.55 30.20
N ARG A 548 -10.81 -3.07 29.06
CA ARG A 548 -10.49 -2.47 27.76
C ARG A 548 -11.67 -1.72 27.17
N ASP A 549 -11.36 -0.62 26.51
CA ASP A 549 -12.24 0.07 25.58
C ASP A 549 -11.62 0.00 24.17
N VAL A 550 -12.40 0.38 23.16
CA VAL A 550 -11.91 0.55 21.81
C VAL A 550 -12.11 1.99 21.36
N ILE A 551 -11.05 2.62 20.85
CA ILE A 551 -11.15 3.89 20.14
C ILE A 551 -11.35 3.55 18.66
N LEU A 552 -12.54 3.84 18.15
CA LEU A 552 -12.88 3.70 16.74
C LEU A 552 -12.68 5.03 16.04
N THR A 553 -11.93 4.99 14.94
CA THR A 553 -11.78 6.13 14.03
C THR A 553 -12.40 5.79 12.68
N PHE A 554 -13.37 6.57 12.23
CA PHE A 554 -13.95 6.48 10.89
C PHE A 554 -13.27 7.51 10.00
N HIS A 555 -12.79 7.05 8.85
CA HIS A 555 -12.08 7.82 7.85
C HIS A 555 -13.00 7.94 6.64
N PHE A 556 -13.60 9.11 6.48
CA PHE A 556 -14.39 9.45 5.31
C PHE A 556 -13.47 10.10 4.30
N ARG A 557 -13.28 9.45 3.16
CA ARG A 557 -12.47 9.97 2.08
C ARG A 557 -13.31 10.20 0.86
N TYR A 558 -13.16 11.36 0.26
CA TYR A 558 -13.90 11.71 -0.93
C TYR A 558 -13.10 12.64 -1.82
N ARG A 559 -13.38 12.55 -3.11
CA ARG A 559 -12.70 13.33 -4.13
C ARG A 559 -13.54 14.55 -4.51
N GLY A 560 -13.12 15.73 -4.05
CA GLY A 560 -13.69 17.01 -4.44
C GLY A 560 -12.85 17.67 -5.53
N GLY A 561 -13.18 17.42 -6.80
CA GLY A 561 -12.38 17.90 -7.93
C GLY A 561 -11.01 17.22 -8.02
N HIS A 562 -9.91 17.98 -7.91
CA HIS A 562 -8.54 17.44 -7.88
C HIS A 562 -8.02 17.09 -6.49
N ARG A 563 -8.81 17.32 -5.42
CA ARG A 563 -8.36 17.14 -4.04
C ARG A 563 -9.09 15.96 -3.42
N ASP A 564 -8.33 15.07 -2.80
CA ASP A 564 -8.91 14.15 -1.83
C ASP A 564 -9.02 14.86 -0.48
N LYS A 565 -10.19 14.77 0.11
CA LYS A 565 -10.47 15.26 1.46
C LYS A 565 -10.64 14.06 2.36
N GLN A 566 -10.15 14.19 3.58
CA GLN A 566 -10.36 13.20 4.64
C GLN A 566 -11.02 13.87 5.84
N GLU A 567 -12.19 13.38 6.19
CA GLU A 567 -12.87 13.71 7.44
C GLU A 567 -12.69 12.54 8.40
N LEU A 568 -12.48 12.84 9.68
CA LEU A 568 -12.31 11.86 10.73
C LEU A 568 -13.43 11.99 11.74
N TYR A 569 -13.92 10.85 12.22
CA TYR A 569 -14.78 10.79 13.38
C TYR A 569 -14.24 9.77 14.37
N ARG A 570 -14.20 10.12 15.66
CA ARG A 570 -13.73 9.23 16.72
C ARG A 570 -14.81 8.97 17.75
N CYS A 571 -14.90 7.72 18.20
CA CYS A 571 -15.70 7.38 19.37
C CYS A 571 -14.97 6.32 20.20
N ARG A 572 -15.15 6.41 21.53
CA ARG A 572 -14.65 5.43 22.48
C ARG A 572 -15.81 4.52 22.87
N VAL A 573 -15.66 3.22 22.67
CA VAL A 573 -16.70 2.22 22.93
C VAL A 573 -16.21 1.28 24.02
N GLU A 574 -17.02 1.07 25.05
CA GLU A 574 -16.69 0.18 26.15
C GLU A 574 -16.84 -1.27 25.69
N LEU A 575 -15.77 -2.07 25.78
CA LEU A 575 -15.83 -3.47 25.42
C LEU A 575 -16.34 -4.33 26.58
N PRO A 576 -17.13 -5.39 26.31
CA PRO A 576 -17.53 -6.35 27.32
C PRO A 576 -16.34 -7.23 27.72
N ASP A 577 -16.29 -7.60 29.01
CA ASP A 577 -15.35 -8.59 29.52
C ASP A 577 -15.75 -10.00 29.05
N ARG A 578 -15.27 -10.36 27.86
CA ARG A 578 -15.43 -11.69 27.28
C ARG A 578 -14.40 -11.97 26.20
N ASN A 579 -14.23 -13.25 25.90
CA ASN A 579 -13.48 -13.69 24.73
C ASN A 579 -14.40 -13.77 23.51
N LEU A 580 -13.95 -13.23 22.38
CA LEU A 580 -14.62 -13.40 21.09
C LEU A 580 -14.17 -14.75 20.50
N LYS A 581 -15.09 -15.71 20.37
CA LYS A 581 -14.76 -17.05 19.84
C LYS A 581 -14.44 -17.01 18.34
N PRO A 582 -13.73 -18.02 17.80
CA PRO A 582 -13.62 -18.21 16.35
C PRO A 582 -14.94 -18.03 15.60
N GLY A 583 -14.95 -17.12 14.62
CA GLY A 583 -16.13 -16.78 13.80
C GLY A 583 -17.18 -15.90 14.50
N GLU A 584 -16.98 -15.49 15.75
CA GLU A 584 -17.92 -14.65 16.48
C GLU A 584 -17.79 -13.18 16.09
N ARG A 585 -18.94 -12.50 16.00
CA ARG A 585 -19.08 -11.07 15.70
C ARG A 585 -19.62 -10.30 16.90
N LEU A 586 -19.00 -9.18 17.23
CA LEU A 586 -19.44 -8.22 18.24
C LEU A 586 -19.84 -6.91 17.57
N ASP A 587 -21.13 -6.56 17.61
CA ASP A 587 -21.63 -5.27 17.11
C ASP A 587 -21.31 -4.14 18.09
N LEU A 588 -20.34 -3.31 17.72
CA LEU A 588 -19.87 -2.20 18.54
C LEU A 588 -20.91 -1.08 18.67
N THR A 589 -21.89 -1.01 17.76
CA THR A 589 -22.90 0.05 17.78
C THR A 589 -23.94 -0.10 18.87
N THR A 590 -24.01 -1.30 19.46
CA THR A 590 -24.94 -1.64 20.54
C THR A 590 -24.32 -1.45 21.92
N LEU A 591 -23.02 -1.15 21.99
CA LEU A 591 -22.25 -1.06 23.22
C LEU A 591 -22.24 0.36 23.81
N PRO A 592 -22.05 0.50 25.14
CA PRO A 592 -21.88 1.80 25.78
C PRO A 592 -20.70 2.59 25.17
N GLY A 593 -20.81 3.92 25.18
CA GLY A 593 -19.80 4.81 24.60
C GLY A 593 -19.93 5.02 23.10
N TRP A 594 -20.60 4.13 22.36
CA TRP A 594 -20.93 4.38 20.95
C TRP A 594 -21.77 5.66 20.84
N LYS A 595 -21.21 6.62 20.12
CA LYS A 595 -21.91 7.83 19.71
C LYS A 595 -21.97 7.78 18.19
N THR A 596 -23.15 8.05 17.63
CA THR A 596 -23.24 8.24 16.19
C THR A 596 -22.36 9.45 15.83
N PRO A 597 -21.55 9.38 14.77
CA PRO A 597 -20.87 10.54 14.24
C PRO A 597 -21.82 11.73 14.10
N LEU A 598 -21.47 12.83 14.75
CA LEU A 598 -22.11 14.14 14.64
C LEU A 598 -20.97 15.12 14.31
N ASN A 599 -21.02 15.78 13.15
CA ASN A 599 -19.97 16.72 12.72
C ASN A 599 -20.56 18.15 12.74
N GLY A 600 -20.14 18.96 13.70
CA GLY A 600 -20.68 20.29 14.04
C GLY A 600 -20.26 20.71 15.46
N ASN A 601 -20.72 21.86 15.95
CA ASN A 601 -20.63 22.15 17.39
C ASN A 601 -21.27 20.97 18.14
N LEU A 602 -20.71 20.56 19.29
CA LEU A 602 -21.25 19.51 20.17
C LEU A 602 -22.80 19.60 20.25
N GLY A 603 -23.51 18.76 19.47
CA GLY A 603 -24.98 18.72 19.44
C GLY A 603 -25.67 18.85 18.06
N ASP A 604 -25.00 19.28 16.99
CA ASP A 604 -25.64 19.41 15.67
C ASP A 604 -25.62 18.09 14.84
N PRO A 605 -26.67 17.80 14.03
CA PRO A 605 -26.74 16.61 13.20
C PRO A 605 -25.61 16.53 12.16
N PHE A 606 -25.08 15.32 11.92
CA PHE A 606 -24.10 15.06 10.87
C PHE A 606 -24.65 15.47 9.50
N HIS A 607 -24.08 16.54 8.95
CA HIS A 607 -24.16 16.84 7.54
C HIS A 607 -22.78 16.60 6.96
N LEU A 608 -22.65 15.63 6.05
CA LEU A 608 -21.65 15.78 5.00
C LEU A 608 -21.89 17.19 4.42
N ARG A 609 -20.93 18.11 4.55
CA ARG A 609 -21.01 19.43 3.91
C ARG A 609 -20.88 19.21 2.40
N ILE A 610 -21.99 18.82 1.78
CA ILE A 610 -22.16 18.63 0.35
C ILE A 610 -22.34 20.02 -0.26
N ASP A 611 -21.27 20.81 -0.27
CA ASP A 611 -21.31 22.18 -0.81
C ASP A 611 -21.05 22.23 -2.33
N THR A 612 -20.91 21.09 -3.02
CA THR A 612 -20.74 21.09 -4.49
C THR A 612 -21.46 19.94 -5.20
N ASP A 613 -22.11 20.27 -6.33
CA ASP A 613 -22.71 19.34 -7.31
C ASP A 613 -21.67 18.47 -8.05
N GLN A 614 -20.40 18.51 -7.63
CA GLN A 614 -19.27 17.87 -8.30
C GLN A 614 -18.79 16.59 -7.59
N TRP A 615 -19.59 16.04 -6.68
CA TRP A 615 -19.33 14.68 -6.20
C TRP A 615 -19.51 13.69 -7.36
N ARG A 616 -18.40 13.35 -7.99
CA ARG A 616 -18.30 12.16 -8.84
C ARG A 616 -17.94 11.00 -7.92
N ARG A 617 -18.62 9.87 -8.13
CA ARG A 617 -18.25 8.48 -7.77
C ARG A 617 -16.89 8.33 -7.07
N GLY A 618 -16.88 7.70 -5.89
CA GLY A 618 -15.64 7.30 -5.20
C GLY A 618 -15.48 7.81 -3.76
N CYS A 619 -16.55 8.27 -3.10
CA CYS A 619 -16.50 8.45 -1.66
C CYS A 619 -16.39 7.09 -0.96
N ARG A 620 -15.55 7.05 0.07
CA ARG A 620 -15.12 5.84 0.76
C ARG A 620 -15.20 6.05 2.25
N LEU A 621 -15.76 5.08 2.93
CA LEU A 621 -15.70 4.98 4.36
C LEU A 621 -14.76 3.83 4.72
N ARG A 622 -13.80 4.13 5.59
CA ARG A 622 -12.96 3.14 6.27
C ARG A 622 -13.10 3.33 7.78
N ALA A 623 -12.84 2.30 8.56
CA ALA A 623 -12.65 2.44 9.98
C ALA A 623 -11.31 1.85 10.43
N THR A 624 -10.77 2.38 11.51
CA THR A 624 -9.68 1.78 12.28
C THR A 624 -10.08 1.71 13.74
N ALA A 625 -9.48 0.78 14.48
CA ALA A 625 -9.75 0.55 15.89
C ALA A 625 -8.45 0.34 16.65
N ARG A 626 -8.37 0.90 17.85
CA ARG A 626 -7.29 0.67 18.82
C ARG A 626 -7.89 0.20 20.14
N LEU A 627 -7.31 -0.85 20.71
CA LEU A 627 -7.63 -1.29 22.07
C LEU A 627 -6.88 -0.42 23.07
N VAL A 628 -7.56 0.05 24.10
CA VAL A 628 -7.00 0.97 25.11
C VAL A 628 -7.46 0.57 26.50
N GLY A 629 -6.70 0.95 27.53
CA GLY A 629 -7.12 0.71 28.92
C GLY A 629 -8.32 1.59 29.28
N ARG A 630 -9.28 1.06 30.04
CA ARG A 630 -10.46 1.82 30.49
C ARG A 630 -10.07 2.97 31.42
N SER A 631 -9.03 2.78 32.22
CA SER A 631 -8.46 3.81 33.09
C SER A 631 -7.62 4.85 32.34
N GLU A 632 -7.20 4.55 31.12
CA GLU A 632 -6.36 5.43 30.30
C GLU A 632 -7.23 6.55 29.73
N GLU A 633 -6.82 7.81 29.92
CA GLU A 633 -7.54 8.93 29.29
C GLU A 633 -7.42 8.80 27.76
N THR A 634 -8.45 9.19 27.02
CA THR A 634 -8.43 9.08 25.54
C THR A 634 -7.27 9.85 24.93
N SER A 635 -6.93 11.02 25.47
CA SER A 635 -5.75 11.80 25.09
C SER A 635 -4.46 11.01 25.29
N GLU A 636 -4.27 10.37 26.44
CA GLU A 636 -3.11 9.53 26.73
C GLU A 636 -3.04 8.31 25.80
N ALA A 637 -4.17 7.63 25.58
CA ALA A 637 -4.23 6.47 24.71
C ALA A 637 -3.93 6.80 23.24
N LEU A 638 -4.37 7.97 22.77
CA LEU A 638 -4.03 8.48 21.45
C LEU A 638 -2.54 8.81 21.33
N GLN A 639 -1.85 9.05 22.45
CA GLN A 639 -0.41 9.27 22.45
C GLN A 639 0.41 8.00 22.23
N ASN A 640 -0.20 6.83 22.47
CA ASN A 640 0.45 5.53 22.36
C ASN A 640 0.31 4.94 20.96
N LEU A 641 1.38 4.29 20.49
CA LEU A 641 1.38 3.51 19.27
C LEU A 641 1.17 2.04 19.63
N THR A 642 0.05 1.49 19.19
CA THR A 642 -0.38 0.11 19.47
C THR A 642 -0.86 -0.57 18.18
N ASP A 643 -1.18 -1.86 18.27
CA ASP A 643 -1.79 -2.58 17.16
C ASP A 643 -3.04 -1.87 16.64
N LEU A 644 -3.02 -1.55 15.36
CA LEU A 644 -4.12 -0.88 14.66
C LEU A 644 -4.96 -1.92 13.91
N ILE A 645 -6.15 -2.21 14.41
CA ILE A 645 -7.12 -3.04 13.71
C ILE A 645 -7.78 -2.19 12.61
N ARG A 646 -7.87 -2.72 11.40
CA ARG A 646 -8.41 -2.00 10.22
C ARG A 646 -9.70 -2.63 9.74
N SER A 647 -10.56 -1.82 9.16
CA SER A 647 -11.75 -2.34 8.50
C SER A 647 -11.36 -3.20 7.29
N LYS A 648 -11.95 -4.39 7.19
CA LYS A 648 -11.85 -5.30 6.04
C LYS A 648 -12.33 -4.66 4.75
N GLU A 649 -13.37 -3.84 4.91
CA GLU A 649 -14.09 -3.24 3.81
C GLU A 649 -13.81 -1.76 3.77
N VAL A 650 -13.76 -1.26 2.54
CA VAL A 650 -13.93 0.14 2.23
C VAL A 650 -15.33 0.25 1.62
N LEU A 651 -16.26 0.86 2.35
CA LEU A 651 -17.61 0.99 1.86
C LEU A 651 -17.68 2.11 0.84
N PRO A 652 -18.11 1.83 -0.41
CA PRO A 652 -18.47 2.88 -1.34
C PRO A 652 -19.69 3.60 -0.79
N VAL A 653 -19.67 4.92 -0.85
CA VAL A 653 -20.82 5.76 -0.51
C VAL A 653 -21.41 6.30 -1.82
N GLU A 654 -22.55 5.74 -2.22
CA GLU A 654 -23.31 6.15 -3.39
C GLU A 654 -24.29 7.27 -3.04
N LEU A 655 -24.18 8.41 -3.73
CA LEU A 655 -25.17 9.47 -3.59
C LEU A 655 -26.42 9.11 -4.39
N GLN A 656 -27.59 9.11 -3.74
CA GLN A 656 -28.85 9.05 -4.49
C GLN A 656 -29.03 10.37 -5.26
N THR A 657 -29.10 10.29 -6.59
CA THR A 657 -29.54 11.42 -7.42
C THR A 657 -31.03 11.61 -7.20
N GLN A 658 -31.44 12.84 -6.85
CA GLN A 658 -32.85 13.23 -6.75
C GLN A 658 -33.57 13.15 -8.09
#